data_AF-A0A8J2ENE1-F1
#
_entry.id   AF-A0A8J2ENE1-F1
#
_cell.length_a   1.000
_cell.length_b   1.000
_cell.length_c   1.000
_cell.angle_alpha   90.00
_cell.angle_beta   90.00
_cell.angle_gamma   90.00
#
_symmetry.space_group_name_H-M   'P 1'
#
loop_
_entity.id
_entity.type
_entity.pdbx_description
1 polymer ?
#
loop_
_entity_poly.entity_id
_entity_poly.type
_entity_poly.pdbx_seq_one_letter_code
_entity_poly.pdbx_strand_id
1 'polypeptide(L)'
;MELKVTPAVEVSSVLVALEALGLHSVVEVKREDAGGEDVQLTTKDGEFLTFANVILRHLGECAPNNELYGDLSVQEKAQVDGWLAWGANELVSNKKDVAKACATLEGHLTTRTCMVGASCTLADVHLVCELVHRLVEDTDTSLEQMPVRADSVLGRWISKSMTSVPALGTTLTAMLESSRARVTALKKEKQPFQPELVRMQKMKAILGEGNKPSAPSAPKAKAQQQPVVGGGLAPVEEDPNQEAKEVDEEKEARKAAKKAAKEAEKTAKAERKKAEEERKKGGKNKLGDVPEYRLTEDFPNPDTTGPYGNLFIQSECKTNRTWRQLGSLGEADVGQDIWVRCRVHNARIQGKRSFVLIRQNLHLMQVMVDPEVIDTALQAAPESEIGKKVVAFAKELTNESVIDVLATVTKPPAPIQSDILTIKQYELLVKKLYCVSKAKELPFQLADASRPMNEGGDGVQVHLETRLNHRVIDLRTRANQGIFRIQSGVCTFFREFLLQEGFIEIHSPKMLAGGSEGGAEVFRVDYFPKYGLNNAFLAQSPQLYKQMALMCDFPKVFEIGPVFRSEDSFTHRHMTEFMGLDMEMHFVEHYHEVLDVLDRCFRYIFNALNDRCSAEIEAVRQQFPFANMLYNKDSPCKIFTFKEAIDLLRTEGPAVATEQIANYEKLANETTDAEERTRLWDVAEKAMEHRATLAEKPYLEDVSTKDEKILGEIVKRKYQTEFYIIDKFPAAVRPFYTMPDPNNPEWSNSYDIFMRGEEIMSGAQRIHDPELLVKLAKEKEMVPDQYYTDSFSMGAFPHAGGGVGLERVVMLFLGLDNIRRTSLFPRDPKRLTP
;
A
#
# COMPACT_ATOMS: atom_id res chain seq x y z
N MET A 1 -3.09 43.19 3.75
CA MET A 1 -4.43 42.68 4.13
C MET A 1 -4.63 43.03 5.58
N GLU A 2 -5.63 43.85 5.88
CA GLU A 2 -6.12 44.10 7.23
C GLU A 2 -6.59 42.76 7.84
N LEU A 3 -6.16 42.51 9.08
CA LEU A 3 -6.58 41.38 9.89
C LEU A 3 -7.90 41.76 10.55
N LYS A 4 -9.03 41.19 10.08
CA LYS A 4 -10.29 41.27 10.81
C LYS A 4 -10.26 40.39 12.05
N VAL A 5 -10.44 41.00 13.22
CA VAL A 5 -10.80 40.29 14.44
C VAL A 5 -12.27 39.87 14.31
N THR A 6 -12.64 38.70 14.83
CA THR A 6 -14.04 38.24 14.82
C THR A 6 -14.96 39.24 15.54
N PRO A 7 -16.20 39.49 15.07
CA PRO A 7 -17.05 40.64 15.47
C PRO A 7 -17.59 40.68 16.91
N ALA A 8 -17.07 39.86 17.83
CA ALA A 8 -17.71 39.58 19.11
C ALA A 8 -16.92 40.04 20.35
N VAL A 9 -15.93 40.92 20.20
CA VAL A 9 -15.19 41.46 21.34
C VAL A 9 -15.69 42.88 21.65
N GLU A 10 -16.46 43.04 22.72
CA GLU A 10 -16.85 44.38 23.17
C GLU A 10 -15.63 45.14 23.75
N VAL A 11 -15.55 46.44 23.47
CA VAL A 11 -14.49 47.33 24.00
C VAL A 11 -14.43 47.31 25.53
N SER A 12 -15.60 47.12 26.17
CA SER A 12 -15.75 46.93 27.62
C SER A 12 -14.91 45.76 28.15
N SER A 13 -14.90 44.61 27.46
CA SER A 13 -14.15 43.42 27.86
C SER A 13 -12.64 43.60 27.76
N VAL A 14 -12.17 44.35 26.74
CA VAL A 14 -10.75 44.67 26.55
C VAL A 14 -10.25 45.64 27.64
N LEU A 15 -11.07 46.63 28.00
CA LEU A 15 -10.73 47.59 29.07
C LEU A 15 -10.62 46.92 30.44
N VAL A 16 -11.54 45.99 30.77
CA VAL A 16 -11.48 45.20 32.01
C VAL A 16 -10.20 44.35 32.09
N ALA A 17 -9.78 43.74 30.97
CA ALA A 17 -8.55 42.97 30.90
C ALA A 17 -7.28 43.85 31.06
N LEU A 18 -7.27 45.04 30.46
CA LEU A 18 -6.19 46.02 30.61
C LEU A 18 -6.11 46.57 32.04
N GLU A 19 -7.24 46.73 32.72
CA GLU A 19 -7.31 47.18 34.10
C GLU A 19 -6.80 46.11 35.08
N ALA A 20 -7.21 44.84 34.90
CA ALA A 20 -6.75 43.71 35.70
C ALA A 20 -5.21 43.48 35.64
N LEU A 21 -4.58 43.89 34.54
CA LEU A 21 -3.13 43.79 34.33
C LEU A 21 -2.37 45.09 34.63
N GLY A 22 -3.06 46.14 35.10
CA GLY A 22 -2.46 47.44 35.45
C GLY A 22 -2.01 48.30 34.25
N LEU A 23 -2.37 47.91 33.02
CA LEU A 23 -1.93 48.54 31.77
C LEU A 23 -2.85 49.68 31.30
N HIS A 24 -4.02 49.85 31.91
CA HIS A 24 -4.99 50.93 31.65
C HIS A 24 -4.40 52.36 31.80
N SER A 25 -3.28 52.48 32.51
CA SER A 25 -2.60 53.75 32.74
C SER A 25 -1.80 54.23 31.51
N VAL A 26 -1.42 53.33 30.59
CA VAL A 26 -0.45 53.57 29.49
C VAL A 26 -1.02 53.32 28.08
N VAL A 27 -2.09 52.53 27.97
CA VAL A 27 -2.70 52.09 26.69
C VAL A 27 -4.14 52.56 26.61
N GLU A 28 -4.57 53.04 25.45
CA GLU A 28 -5.95 53.42 25.12
C GLU A 28 -6.52 52.52 24.03
N VAL A 29 -7.85 52.35 24.08
CA VAL A 29 -8.63 51.55 23.12
C VAL A 29 -9.47 52.50 22.28
N LYS A 30 -9.31 52.48 20.96
CA LYS A 30 -10.13 53.27 20.02
C LYS A 30 -11.00 52.36 19.15
N ARG A 31 -12.26 52.79 18.94
CA ARG A 31 -13.15 52.25 17.91
C ARG A 31 -13.11 53.15 16.69
N GLU A 32 -13.10 52.57 15.50
CA GLU A 32 -13.10 53.32 14.25
C GLU A 32 -14.55 53.70 13.88
N ASP A 33 -14.92 54.98 14.06
CA ASP A 33 -16.24 55.50 13.72
C ASP A 33 -16.41 55.69 12.20
N ALA A 34 -16.27 54.62 11.42
CA ALA A 34 -16.70 54.55 10.02
C ALA A 34 -16.71 53.10 9.50
N GLY A 35 -17.61 52.26 10.04
CA GLY A 35 -17.99 50.99 9.40
C GLY A 35 -17.00 49.83 9.48
N GLY A 36 -15.94 49.93 10.30
CA GLY A 36 -15.02 48.83 10.62
C GLY A 36 -15.28 48.26 12.02
N GLU A 37 -15.47 46.94 12.13
CA GLU A 37 -15.68 46.22 13.41
C GLU A 37 -14.37 45.92 14.18
N ASP A 38 -13.25 46.57 13.85
CA ASP A 38 -11.94 46.27 14.44
C ASP A 38 -11.57 47.24 15.58
N VAL A 39 -11.11 46.68 16.71
CA VAL A 39 -10.66 47.42 17.90
C VAL A 39 -9.15 47.63 17.85
N GLN A 40 -8.67 48.86 17.97
CA GLN A 40 -7.23 49.19 17.92
C GLN A 40 -6.68 49.62 19.29
N LEU A 41 -5.44 49.19 19.58
CA LEU A 41 -4.69 49.57 20.79
C LEU A 41 -3.61 50.59 20.44
N THR A 42 -3.64 51.74 21.12
CA THR A 42 -2.65 52.80 20.96
C THR A 42 -2.04 53.18 22.31
N THR A 43 -0.83 53.73 22.31
CA THR A 43 -0.34 54.45 23.50
C THR A 43 -1.16 55.72 23.71
N LYS A 44 -1.17 56.29 24.92
CA LYS A 44 -1.86 57.57 25.19
C LYS A 44 -1.31 58.76 24.40
N ASP A 45 -0.07 58.65 23.93
CA ASP A 45 0.57 59.65 23.06
C ASP A 45 0.21 59.47 21.57
N GLY A 46 -0.62 58.47 21.24
CA GLY A 46 -1.22 58.29 19.92
C GLY A 46 -0.47 57.35 18.97
N GLU A 47 0.55 56.62 19.44
CA GLU A 47 1.29 55.67 18.60
C GLU A 47 0.61 54.29 18.54
N PHE A 48 0.61 53.68 17.34
CA PHE A 48 0.02 52.38 17.10
C PHE A 48 0.91 51.24 17.60
N LEU A 49 0.33 50.35 18.40
CA LEU A 49 1.02 49.16 18.85
C LEU A 49 1.03 48.10 17.74
N THR A 50 2.19 47.90 17.14
CA THR A 50 2.41 46.78 16.21
C THR A 50 2.12 45.46 16.93
N PHE A 51 1.40 44.54 16.28
CA PHE A 51 0.96 43.25 16.84
C PHE A 51 -0.17 43.32 17.89
N ALA A 52 -1.03 44.35 17.84
CA ALA A 52 -2.22 44.48 18.70
C ALA A 52 -3.06 43.19 18.81
N ASN A 53 -3.19 42.41 17.74
CA ASN A 53 -3.92 41.13 17.76
C ASN A 53 -3.26 40.05 18.61
N VAL A 54 -1.93 40.04 18.74
CA VAL A 54 -1.21 39.09 19.61
C VAL A 54 -1.36 39.51 21.08
N ILE A 55 -1.34 40.82 21.34
CA ILE A 55 -1.54 41.40 22.66
C ILE A 55 -2.97 41.13 23.14
N LEU A 56 -3.99 41.43 22.31
CA LEU A 56 -5.40 41.14 22.60
C LEU A 56 -5.65 39.64 22.86
N ARG A 57 -4.91 38.76 22.18
CA ARG A 57 -5.01 37.30 22.34
C ARG A 57 -4.43 36.79 23.64
N HIS A 58 -3.30 37.33 24.05
CA HIS A 58 -2.72 37.02 25.35
C HIS A 58 -3.50 37.66 26.53
N LEU A 59 -4.10 38.84 26.30
CA LEU A 59 -5.02 39.48 27.26
C LEU A 59 -6.26 38.59 27.52
N GLY A 60 -6.78 37.91 26.49
CA GLY A 60 -7.88 36.96 26.65
C GLY A 60 -7.51 35.64 27.34
N GLU A 61 -6.25 35.18 27.23
CA GLU A 61 -5.73 34.02 27.98
C GLU A 61 -5.49 34.29 29.47
N CYS A 62 -5.18 35.55 29.82
CA CYS A 62 -4.96 35.98 31.20
C CYS A 62 -6.24 36.44 31.92
N ALA A 63 -7.34 36.61 31.18
CA ALA A 63 -8.63 37.00 31.74
C ALA A 63 -9.21 35.87 32.61
N PRO A 64 -9.70 36.16 33.83
CA PRO A 64 -10.38 35.16 34.64
C PRO A 64 -11.61 34.64 33.88
N ASN A 65 -11.83 33.32 33.90
CA ASN A 65 -13.00 32.63 33.33
C ASN A 65 -13.12 32.60 31.79
N ASN A 66 -12.03 32.83 31.05
CA ASN A 66 -11.98 32.54 29.60
C ASN A 66 -13.00 33.35 28.75
N GLU A 67 -13.47 34.50 29.26
CA GLU A 67 -14.59 35.26 28.69
C GLU A 67 -14.29 35.88 27.30
N LEU A 68 -13.02 35.99 26.89
CA LEU A 68 -12.67 36.69 25.64
C LEU A 68 -12.62 35.80 24.38
N TYR A 69 -12.46 34.47 24.50
CA TYR A 69 -12.23 33.61 23.32
C TYR A 69 -13.28 32.54 23.04
N GLY A 70 -14.18 32.23 23.98
CA GLY A 70 -15.07 31.08 23.82
C GLY A 70 -14.31 29.76 23.64
N ASP A 71 -15.03 28.63 23.62
CA ASP A 71 -14.44 27.30 23.61
C ASP A 71 -13.58 27.00 22.37
N LEU A 72 -12.25 27.02 22.53
CA LEU A 72 -11.31 26.44 21.57
C LEU A 72 -11.61 24.95 21.36
N SER A 73 -11.55 24.50 20.10
CA SER A 73 -11.85 23.10 19.75
C SER A 73 -10.82 22.12 20.32
N VAL A 74 -11.24 20.87 20.55
CA VAL A 74 -10.39 19.80 21.11
C VAL A 74 -9.15 19.54 20.24
N GLN A 75 -9.26 19.71 18.92
CA GLN A 75 -8.15 19.52 17.98
C GLN A 75 -7.09 20.62 18.08
N GLU A 76 -7.51 21.86 18.32
CA GLU A 76 -6.59 22.99 18.46
C GLU A 76 -5.83 22.91 19.79
N LYS A 77 -6.51 22.51 20.88
CA LYS A 77 -5.86 22.22 22.18
C LYS A 77 -4.84 21.08 22.06
N ALA A 78 -5.21 19.99 21.39
CA ALA A 78 -4.35 18.82 21.24
C ALA A 78 -3.11 19.07 20.36
N GLN A 79 -3.21 19.93 19.34
CA GLN A 79 -2.04 20.32 18.55
C GLN A 79 -1.04 21.10 19.40
N VAL A 80 -1.49 22.12 20.14
CA VAL A 80 -0.61 22.92 21.00
C VAL A 80 0.10 22.05 22.04
N ASP A 81 -0.63 21.14 22.70
CA ASP A 81 -0.05 20.20 23.69
C ASP A 81 0.95 19.21 23.06
N GLY A 82 0.68 18.75 21.83
CA GLY A 82 1.56 17.86 21.09
C GLY A 82 2.91 18.50 20.74
N TRP A 83 2.89 19.78 20.36
CA TRP A 83 4.11 20.52 20.03
C TRP A 83 4.93 20.86 21.29
N LEU A 84 4.28 21.18 22.40
CA LEU A 84 4.94 21.39 23.71
C LEU A 84 5.64 20.12 24.21
N ALA A 85 5.00 18.95 24.05
CA ALA A 85 5.58 17.67 24.43
C ALA A 85 6.78 17.27 23.53
N TRP A 86 6.71 17.56 22.23
CA TRP A 86 7.81 17.31 21.30
C TRP A 86 9.01 18.22 21.58
N GLY A 87 8.78 19.54 21.73
CA GLY A 87 9.84 20.51 22.04
C GLY A 87 10.53 20.22 23.37
N ALA A 88 9.78 19.78 24.39
CA ALA A 88 10.35 19.35 25.67
C ALA A 88 11.23 18.09 25.53
N ASN A 89 10.85 17.13 24.68
CA ASN A 89 11.61 15.88 24.51
C ASN A 89 12.89 16.06 23.69
N GLU A 90 12.84 16.82 22.58
CA GLU A 90 14.04 17.06 21.74
C GLU A 90 15.11 17.92 22.44
N LEU A 91 14.69 18.82 23.32
CA LEU A 91 15.59 19.58 24.19
C LEU A 91 16.22 18.69 25.25
N VAL A 92 15.48 17.72 25.79
CA VAL A 92 15.98 16.79 26.81
C VAL A 92 16.98 15.80 26.25
N SER A 93 16.84 15.38 24.99
CA SER A 93 17.79 14.49 24.31
C SER A 93 19.07 15.19 23.87
N ASN A 94 19.06 16.50 23.58
CA ASN A 94 20.22 17.24 23.05
C ASN A 94 20.89 18.22 24.06
N LYS A 95 20.58 18.11 25.36
CA LYS A 95 20.97 19.04 26.47
C LYS A 95 22.42 19.54 26.57
N LYS A 96 23.38 18.99 25.84
CA LYS A 96 24.81 19.36 25.96
C LYS A 96 25.44 19.91 24.67
N ASP A 97 24.67 20.02 23.58
CA ASP A 97 25.19 20.50 22.29
C ASP A 97 24.26 21.58 21.72
N VAL A 98 24.45 22.81 22.22
CA VAL A 98 23.70 24.02 21.82
C VAL A 98 23.78 24.25 20.31
N ALA A 99 24.91 23.96 19.68
CA ALA A 99 25.11 24.11 18.24
C ALA A 99 24.24 23.12 17.45
N LYS A 100 24.15 21.87 17.92
CA LYS A 100 23.28 20.85 17.32
C LYS A 100 21.80 21.15 17.53
N ALA A 101 21.39 21.66 18.69
CA ALA A 101 20.01 22.10 18.93
C ALA A 101 19.64 23.27 18.01
N CYS A 102 20.50 24.27 17.88
CA CYS A 102 20.31 25.39 16.95
C CYS A 102 20.27 24.92 15.49
N ALA A 103 21.14 23.99 15.08
CA ALA A 103 21.15 23.44 13.73
C ALA A 103 19.89 22.59 13.41
N THR A 104 19.34 21.87 14.39
CA THR A 104 18.08 21.14 14.24
C THR A 104 16.89 22.09 14.13
N LEU A 105 16.86 23.18 14.91
CA LEU A 105 15.85 24.24 14.77
C LEU A 105 15.94 24.94 13.41
N GLU A 106 17.14 25.35 13.03
CA GLU A 106 17.42 25.96 11.74
C GLU A 106 16.99 25.00 10.61
N GLY A 107 17.34 23.71 10.73
CA GLY A 107 16.96 22.64 9.83
C GLY A 107 15.44 22.48 9.73
N HIS A 108 14.69 22.55 10.83
CA HIS A 108 13.23 22.52 10.78
C HIS A 108 12.62 23.78 10.16
N LEU A 109 13.17 24.95 10.47
CA LEU A 109 12.77 26.25 9.89
C LEU A 109 13.10 26.35 8.38
N THR A 110 14.09 25.58 7.89
CA THR A 110 14.50 25.57 6.47
C THR A 110 13.98 24.38 5.64
N THR A 111 13.81 23.18 6.22
CA THR A 111 13.38 21.96 5.49
C THR A 111 11.88 21.79 5.40
N ARG A 112 11.11 22.38 6.32
CA ARG A 112 9.71 22.65 6.05
C ARG A 112 9.64 23.93 5.24
N THR A 113 8.81 23.95 4.22
CA THR A 113 8.38 25.15 3.50
C THR A 113 7.77 26.17 4.48
N CYS A 114 8.62 26.88 5.22
CA CYS A 114 8.45 28.29 5.49
C CYS A 114 8.73 29.05 4.17
N MET A 115 8.13 28.62 3.06
CA MET A 115 8.05 29.46 1.87
C MET A 115 6.83 30.34 2.05
N VAL A 116 7.11 31.57 2.46
CA VAL A 116 6.56 32.80 1.86
C VAL A 116 5.15 32.60 1.28
N GLY A 117 4.14 32.81 2.12
CA GLY A 117 2.73 32.77 1.71
C GLY A 117 1.72 32.38 2.80
N ALA A 118 2.16 31.83 3.93
CA ALA A 118 1.28 31.47 5.05
C ALA A 118 1.83 31.96 6.39
N SER A 119 0.93 32.46 7.23
CA SER A 119 1.13 33.14 8.51
C SER A 119 1.91 32.30 9.54
N CYS A 120 2.84 32.93 10.26
CA CYS A 120 3.46 32.37 11.46
C CYS A 120 2.37 32.08 12.51
N THR A 121 2.26 30.86 13.04
CA THR A 121 1.24 30.51 14.03
C THR A 121 1.69 30.86 15.45
N LEU A 122 0.75 30.98 16.40
CA LEU A 122 1.10 31.18 17.83
C LEU A 122 1.96 30.05 18.38
N ALA A 123 1.77 28.82 17.89
CA ALA A 123 2.58 27.67 18.27
C ALA A 123 4.03 27.84 17.81
N ASP A 124 4.27 28.42 16.63
CA ASP A 124 5.61 28.64 16.09
C ASP A 124 6.37 29.71 16.88
N VAL A 125 5.69 30.80 17.26
CA VAL A 125 6.28 31.89 18.05
C VAL A 125 6.53 31.43 19.50
N HIS A 126 5.60 30.69 20.10
CA HIS A 126 5.75 30.16 21.45
C HIS A 126 6.86 29.09 21.54
N LEU A 127 6.95 28.20 20.54
CA LEU A 127 8.00 27.19 20.42
C LEU A 127 9.38 27.85 20.37
N VAL A 128 9.56 28.90 19.57
CA VAL A 128 10.82 29.65 19.48
C VAL A 128 11.16 30.34 20.82
N CYS A 129 10.19 30.96 21.49
CA CYS A 129 10.40 31.60 22.80
C CYS A 129 10.81 30.60 23.89
N GLU A 130 10.11 29.46 24.00
CA GLU A 130 10.38 28.44 25.02
C GLU A 130 11.71 27.72 24.78
N LEU A 131 12.08 27.50 23.51
CA LEU A 131 13.36 26.91 23.13
C LEU A 131 14.54 27.82 23.45
N VAL A 132 14.42 29.11 23.14
CA VAL A 132 15.44 30.12 23.47
C VAL A 132 15.56 30.26 25.00
N HIS A 133 14.44 30.26 25.74
CA HIS A 133 14.44 30.35 27.20
C HIS A 133 15.16 29.17 27.87
N ARG A 134 14.85 27.93 27.46
CA ARG A 134 15.49 26.72 28.04
C ARG A 134 16.96 26.57 27.66
N LEU A 135 17.35 27.03 26.47
CA LEU A 135 18.76 27.09 26.07
C LEU A 135 19.54 28.09 26.92
N VAL A 136 18.96 29.27 27.21
CA VAL A 136 19.59 30.30 28.04
C VAL A 136 19.65 29.90 29.53
N GLU A 137 18.62 29.22 30.07
CA GLU A 137 18.60 28.75 31.47
C GLU A 137 19.57 27.59 31.77
N ASP A 138 19.69 26.58 30.89
CA ASP A 138 20.48 25.36 31.19
C ASP A 138 21.97 25.47 30.81
N THR A 139 22.38 26.44 29.96
CA THR A 139 23.80 26.63 29.56
C THR A 139 24.45 27.92 30.04
N ASP A 140 23.75 28.73 30.85
CA ASP A 140 24.24 30.02 31.41
C ASP A 140 24.78 30.99 30.32
N THR A 141 24.28 30.85 29.10
CA THR A 141 24.75 31.56 27.91
C THR A 141 23.79 32.70 27.59
N SER A 142 24.27 33.93 27.48
CA SER A 142 23.39 35.05 27.13
C SER A 142 22.84 34.90 25.70
N LEU A 143 21.65 35.45 25.45
CA LEU A 143 20.98 35.42 24.13
C LEU A 143 21.87 35.98 23.00
N GLU A 144 22.78 36.90 23.33
CA GLU A 144 23.75 37.52 22.42
C GLU A 144 24.94 36.60 22.05
N GLN A 145 25.16 35.53 22.80
CA GLN A 145 26.29 34.59 22.65
C GLN A 145 25.89 33.27 21.97
N MET A 146 24.63 33.14 21.53
CA MET A 146 24.17 31.95 20.81
C MET A 146 24.88 31.81 19.46
N PRO A 147 25.31 30.60 19.03
CA PRO A 147 26.06 30.38 17.79
C PRO A 147 25.12 30.35 16.57
N VAL A 148 24.23 31.34 16.46
CA VAL A 148 23.26 31.51 15.37
C VAL A 148 23.81 32.55 14.41
N ARG A 149 23.84 32.23 13.10
CA ARG A 149 24.33 33.21 12.12
C ARG A 149 23.40 34.42 12.08
N ALA A 150 23.93 35.65 12.12
CA ALA A 150 23.13 36.87 12.17
C ALA A 150 22.19 37.07 10.96
N ASP A 151 22.53 36.49 9.81
CA ASP A 151 21.76 36.49 8.56
C ASP A 151 20.74 35.34 8.45
N SER A 152 20.74 34.40 9.41
CA SER A 152 19.73 33.34 9.51
C SER A 152 18.33 33.89 9.79
N VAL A 153 17.30 33.06 9.59
CA VAL A 153 15.91 33.44 9.92
C VAL A 153 15.76 33.65 11.44
N LEU A 154 16.38 32.79 12.24
CA LEU A 154 16.36 32.86 13.71
C LEU A 154 17.15 34.07 14.24
N GLY A 155 18.33 34.35 13.67
CA GLY A 155 19.18 35.48 14.07
C GLY A 155 18.54 36.84 13.80
N ARG A 156 17.85 37.01 12.67
CA ARG A 156 17.11 38.24 12.34
C ARG A 156 15.92 38.48 13.26
N TRP A 157 15.27 37.43 13.72
CA TRP A 157 14.12 37.52 14.62
C TRP A 157 14.53 37.94 16.05
N ILE A 158 15.61 37.35 16.58
CA ILE A 158 16.18 37.70 17.89
C ILE A 158 16.60 39.18 17.92
N SER A 159 17.35 39.62 16.90
CA SER A 159 17.87 40.99 16.82
C SER A 159 16.78 42.06 16.78
N LYS A 160 15.66 41.79 16.09
CA LYS A 160 14.56 42.73 15.89
C LYS A 160 13.63 42.83 17.11
N SER A 161 13.51 41.76 17.89
CA SER A 161 12.66 41.70 19.08
C SER A 161 13.27 42.42 20.29
N MET A 162 14.60 42.42 20.41
CA MET A 162 15.30 43.09 21.51
C MET A 162 15.47 44.61 21.32
N THR A 163 15.32 45.11 20.09
CA THR A 163 15.60 46.53 19.76
C THR A 163 14.36 47.42 19.74
N SER A 164 13.14 46.86 19.66
CA SER A 164 11.94 47.67 19.39
C SER A 164 11.17 48.20 20.61
N VAL A 165 11.22 47.59 21.80
CA VAL A 165 10.48 48.12 22.98
C VAL A 165 11.14 47.69 24.30
N PRO A 166 11.87 48.57 25.01
CA PRO A 166 12.49 48.26 26.30
C PRO A 166 11.48 47.83 27.39
N ALA A 167 10.25 48.35 27.34
CA ALA A 167 9.19 48.02 28.29
C ALA A 167 8.64 46.58 28.15
N LEU A 168 8.74 45.97 26.95
CA LEU A 168 8.32 44.58 26.71
C LEU A 168 9.25 43.59 27.41
N GLY A 169 10.53 43.94 27.61
CA GLY A 169 11.49 43.12 28.36
C GLY A 169 11.12 43.02 29.85
N THR A 170 10.62 44.09 30.44
CA THR A 170 10.14 44.10 31.82
C THR A 170 8.83 43.31 31.97
N THR A 171 7.93 43.43 30.99
CA THR A 171 6.66 42.67 30.94
C THR A 171 6.89 41.17 30.71
N LEU A 172 7.82 40.78 29.83
CA LEU A 172 8.22 39.38 29.66
C LEU A 172 8.76 38.80 30.97
N THR A 173 9.58 39.56 31.69
CA THR A 173 10.16 39.13 32.96
C THR A 173 9.07 38.88 34.03
N ALA A 174 8.07 39.77 34.11
CA ALA A 174 6.92 39.58 35.04
C ALA A 174 6.00 38.41 34.62
N MET A 175 5.80 38.18 33.33
CA MET A 175 5.06 37.02 32.79
C MET A 175 5.77 35.70 33.06
N LEU A 176 7.11 35.70 32.98
CA LEU A 176 7.96 34.56 33.32
C LEU A 176 7.86 34.22 34.81
N GLU A 177 7.82 35.21 35.70
CA GLU A 177 7.63 35.01 37.14
C GLU A 177 6.23 34.45 37.49
N SER A 178 5.16 34.91 36.82
CA SER A 178 3.80 34.36 36.97
C SER A 178 3.69 32.91 36.51
N SER A 179 4.39 32.55 35.43
CA SER A 179 4.46 31.18 34.91
C SER A 179 5.28 30.26 35.83
N ARG A 180 6.38 30.78 36.41
CA ARG A 180 7.19 30.12 37.45
C ARG A 180 6.35 29.72 38.68
N ALA A 181 5.44 30.58 39.11
CA ALA A 181 4.52 30.31 40.23
C ALA A 181 3.51 29.20 39.91
N ARG A 182 2.92 29.21 38.69
CA ARG A 182 1.97 28.18 38.23
C ARG A 182 2.60 26.79 38.07
N VAL A 183 3.81 26.71 37.53
CA VAL A 183 4.55 25.44 37.39
C VAL A 183 4.97 24.89 38.77
N THR A 184 5.27 25.76 39.73
CA THR A 184 5.60 25.36 41.11
C THR A 184 4.37 24.83 41.86
N ALA A 185 3.18 25.38 41.61
CA ALA A 185 1.91 24.87 42.13
C ALA A 185 1.56 23.49 41.56
N LEU A 186 1.72 23.31 40.23
CA LEU A 186 1.48 22.04 39.54
C LEU A 186 2.47 20.93 39.96
N LYS A 187 3.70 21.29 40.36
CA LYS A 187 4.67 20.34 40.93
C LYS A 187 4.30 19.88 42.35
N LYS A 188 3.57 20.69 43.12
CA LYS A 188 3.11 20.35 44.48
C LYS A 188 1.88 19.43 44.49
N GLU A 189 1.06 19.43 43.45
CA GLU A 189 -0.16 18.60 43.38
C GLU A 189 0.09 17.14 42.95
N LYS A 190 1.29 16.77 42.51
CA LYS A 190 1.63 15.36 42.29
C LYS A 190 2.02 14.67 43.61
N GLN A 191 1.04 14.08 44.30
CA GLN A 191 1.36 12.93 45.16
C GLN A 191 1.92 11.78 44.29
N PRO A 192 3.03 11.14 44.67
CA PRO A 192 3.51 9.96 43.97
C PRO A 192 2.68 8.73 44.37
N PHE A 193 1.88 8.20 43.44
CA PHE A 193 1.27 6.87 43.62
C PHE A 193 2.29 5.82 43.14
N GLN A 194 2.90 5.09 44.07
CA GLN A 194 3.88 4.02 43.81
C GLN A 194 3.19 2.63 43.86
N PRO A 195 3.00 1.91 42.73
CA PRO A 195 2.31 0.62 42.74
C PRO A 195 3.20 -0.58 43.10
N GLU A 196 4.53 -0.45 43.07
CA GLU A 196 5.43 -1.62 43.16
C GLU A 196 5.93 -1.94 44.58
N LEU A 197 5.94 -0.97 45.51
CA LEU A 197 6.51 -1.20 46.85
C LEU A 197 5.54 -1.94 47.80
N VAL A 198 4.22 -1.78 47.62
CA VAL A 198 3.19 -2.43 48.45
C VAL A 198 2.97 -3.90 48.05
N ARG A 199 3.21 -4.26 46.78
CA ARG A 199 3.08 -5.63 46.29
C ARG A 199 4.26 -6.51 46.75
N MET A 200 5.47 -5.95 46.79
CA MET A 200 6.65 -6.62 47.32
C MET A 200 6.64 -6.80 48.85
N GLN A 201 6.07 -5.85 49.59
CA GLN A 201 5.95 -5.96 51.05
C GLN A 201 4.86 -6.97 51.48
N LYS A 202 3.81 -7.16 50.67
CA LYS A 202 2.79 -8.20 50.91
C LYS A 202 3.24 -9.62 50.50
N MET A 203 4.10 -9.77 49.49
CA MET A 203 4.67 -11.10 49.16
C MET A 203 5.73 -11.58 50.16
N LYS A 204 6.48 -10.67 50.80
CA LYS A 204 7.44 -11.01 51.85
C LYS A 204 6.81 -11.36 53.20
N ALA A 205 5.55 -11.00 53.43
CA ALA A 205 4.79 -11.40 54.61
C ALA A 205 4.11 -12.78 54.48
N ILE A 206 4.09 -13.37 53.26
CA ILE A 206 3.48 -14.68 52.98
C ILE A 206 4.53 -15.80 52.93
N LEU A 207 5.81 -15.47 52.73
CA LEU A 207 6.90 -16.45 52.65
C LEU A 207 7.91 -16.21 53.78
N GLY A 208 7.74 -16.97 54.86
CA GLY A 208 8.69 -17.04 55.97
C GLY A 208 10.00 -17.73 55.59
N GLU A 209 11.09 -17.15 56.09
CA GLU A 209 12.42 -17.69 56.44
C GLU A 209 13.08 -18.80 55.61
N GLY A 210 14.29 -18.51 55.07
CA GLY A 210 15.28 -19.54 54.75
C GLY A 210 16.36 -19.18 53.73
N ASN A 211 17.47 -18.63 54.21
CA ASN A 211 18.84 -18.61 53.65
C ASN A 211 19.20 -17.96 52.28
N LYS A 212 20.07 -16.94 52.39
CA LYS A 212 21.03 -16.39 51.39
C LYS A 212 21.97 -17.49 50.85
N PRO A 213 22.59 -17.39 49.64
CA PRO A 213 23.52 -16.28 49.31
C PRO A 213 23.78 -15.88 47.83
N SER A 214 24.48 -14.73 47.75
CA SER A 214 25.50 -14.25 46.79
C SER A 214 25.21 -14.11 45.28
N ALA A 215 25.47 -12.88 44.81
CA ALA A 215 25.51 -12.42 43.42
C ALA A 215 26.59 -13.10 42.55
N PRO A 216 26.38 -13.18 41.21
CA PRO A 216 27.42 -13.65 40.30
C PRO A 216 28.32 -12.50 39.85
N SER A 217 29.60 -12.64 40.13
CA SER A 217 30.68 -12.02 39.37
C SER A 217 30.99 -12.86 38.13
N ALA A 218 31.27 -12.20 37.01
CA ALA A 218 31.88 -12.82 35.82
C ALA A 218 33.20 -13.52 36.20
N PRO A 219 33.56 -14.69 35.61
CA PRO A 219 34.63 -14.63 34.59
C PRO A 219 34.76 -15.82 33.58
N LYS A 220 35.49 -15.52 32.51
CA LYS A 220 36.51 -16.26 31.72
C LYS A 220 36.74 -17.78 31.91
N ALA A 221 36.86 -18.42 30.74
CA ALA A 221 37.61 -19.63 30.32
C ALA A 221 38.61 -20.31 31.28
N LYS A 222 38.56 -21.66 31.36
CA LYS A 222 39.64 -22.59 30.93
C LYS A 222 39.24 -24.07 31.19
N ALA A 223 39.77 -24.93 30.33
CA ALA A 223 39.66 -26.38 30.30
C ALA A 223 40.30 -27.10 31.50
N GLN A 224 39.79 -28.28 31.84
CA GLN A 224 40.59 -29.44 32.27
C GLN A 224 39.81 -30.75 32.25
N GLN A 225 40.54 -31.81 31.91
CA GLN A 225 40.12 -33.16 31.53
C GLN A 225 40.07 -34.15 32.72
N GLN A 226 39.24 -35.19 32.54
CA GLN A 226 39.43 -36.62 32.91
C GLN A 226 39.28 -37.07 34.39
N PRO A 227 39.09 -38.39 34.68
CA PRO A 227 38.46 -39.48 33.90
C PRO A 227 37.55 -40.45 34.75
N VAL A 228 37.00 -41.49 34.08
CA VAL A 228 36.82 -42.90 34.52
C VAL A 228 35.38 -43.47 34.60
N VAL A 229 35.05 -44.27 33.56
CA VAL A 229 34.49 -45.66 33.51
C VAL A 229 33.15 -45.96 34.22
N GLY A 230 32.15 -46.64 33.65
CA GLY A 230 31.99 -47.29 32.33
C GLY A 230 30.73 -48.18 32.30
N GLY A 231 30.31 -48.55 31.07
CA GLY A 231 29.29 -49.57 30.74
C GLY A 231 27.92 -48.97 30.39
N GLY A 232 27.28 -49.21 29.24
CA GLY A 232 27.60 -50.00 28.05
C GLY A 232 26.34 -50.10 27.16
N LEU A 233 26.58 -50.20 25.84
CA LEU A 233 25.69 -50.57 24.72
C LEU A 233 24.89 -49.46 24.00
N ALA A 234 25.01 -49.50 22.67
CA ALA A 234 24.88 -48.42 21.68
C ALA A 234 23.46 -48.21 21.10
N PRO A 235 23.24 -47.06 20.45
CA PRO A 235 22.87 -47.05 19.03
C PRO A 235 23.70 -46.07 18.18
N VAL A 236 23.55 -46.26 16.87
CA VAL A 236 24.32 -45.78 15.71
C VAL A 236 24.32 -44.24 15.56
N GLU A 237 25.49 -43.70 15.19
CA GLU A 237 25.74 -42.29 14.84
C GLU A 237 25.14 -41.92 13.46
N GLU A 238 24.43 -40.79 13.39
CA GLU A 238 24.25 -40.01 12.16
C GLU A 238 25.33 -38.91 12.09
N ASP A 239 25.93 -38.75 10.92
CA ASP A 239 27.09 -37.89 10.63
C ASP A 239 26.69 -36.39 10.52
N PRO A 240 27.22 -35.47 11.36
CA PRO A 240 26.86 -34.04 11.35
C PRO A 240 27.36 -33.23 10.14
N ASN A 241 27.85 -33.87 9.08
CA ASN A 241 28.58 -33.21 7.99
C ASN A 241 27.77 -33.02 6.68
N GLN A 242 26.45 -33.28 6.69
CA GLN A 242 25.55 -33.06 5.54
C GLN A 242 24.86 -31.68 5.56
N GLU A 243 24.42 -31.17 6.71
CA GLU A 243 23.76 -29.85 6.81
C GLU A 243 24.72 -28.68 6.52
N ALA A 244 26.03 -28.84 6.74
CA ALA A 244 27.02 -27.82 6.41
C ALA A 244 27.31 -27.74 4.90
N LYS A 245 27.07 -28.81 4.14
CA LYS A 245 27.28 -28.83 2.67
C LYS A 245 26.09 -28.26 1.92
N GLU A 246 24.86 -28.54 2.34
CA GLU A 246 23.65 -28.01 1.68
C GLU A 246 23.53 -26.47 1.82
N VAL A 247 23.93 -25.91 2.97
CA VAL A 247 23.92 -24.45 3.20
C VAL A 247 25.02 -23.72 2.41
N ASP A 248 26.17 -24.38 2.17
CA ASP A 248 27.24 -23.83 1.34
C ASP A 248 26.96 -23.99 -0.17
N GLU A 249 26.28 -25.07 -0.59
CA GLU A 249 25.83 -25.29 -1.97
C GLU A 249 24.71 -24.33 -2.36
N GLU A 250 23.73 -24.04 -1.48
CA GLU A 250 22.70 -23.02 -1.74
C GLU A 250 23.29 -21.60 -1.80
N LYS A 251 24.33 -21.32 -0.99
CA LYS A 251 25.09 -20.06 -1.06
C LYS A 251 25.88 -19.95 -2.36
N GLU A 252 26.56 -21.00 -2.79
CA GLU A 252 27.33 -21.01 -4.05
C GLU A 252 26.39 -20.97 -5.26
N ALA A 253 25.25 -21.65 -5.25
CA ALA A 253 24.21 -21.58 -6.29
C ALA A 253 23.63 -20.17 -6.39
N ARG A 254 23.33 -19.51 -5.26
CA ARG A 254 22.85 -18.11 -5.25
C ARG A 254 23.93 -17.14 -5.74
N LYS A 255 25.21 -17.44 -5.51
CA LYS A 255 26.36 -16.64 -5.96
C LYS A 255 26.64 -16.87 -7.45
N ALA A 256 26.44 -18.08 -7.95
CA ALA A 256 26.49 -18.45 -9.36
C ALA A 256 25.34 -17.81 -10.14
N ALA A 257 24.10 -17.90 -9.65
CA ALA A 257 22.94 -17.21 -10.21
C ALA A 257 23.13 -15.70 -10.25
N LYS A 258 23.70 -15.11 -9.19
CA LYS A 258 24.03 -13.67 -9.14
C LYS A 258 25.16 -13.29 -10.09
N LYS A 259 26.12 -14.19 -10.35
CA LYS A 259 27.20 -14.02 -11.34
C LYS A 259 26.67 -14.15 -12.76
N ALA A 260 25.82 -15.13 -13.03
CA ALA A 260 25.16 -15.34 -14.33
C ALA A 260 24.21 -14.19 -14.67
N ALA A 261 23.41 -13.72 -13.69
CA ALA A 261 22.57 -12.52 -13.87
C ALA A 261 23.42 -11.28 -14.16
N LYS A 262 24.58 -11.13 -13.51
CA LYS A 262 25.50 -10.01 -13.73
C LYS A 262 26.22 -10.11 -15.08
N GLU A 263 26.52 -11.32 -15.56
CA GLU A 263 27.06 -11.56 -16.91
C GLU A 263 26.00 -11.34 -17.98
N ALA A 264 24.77 -11.83 -17.81
CA ALA A 264 23.64 -11.56 -18.70
C ALA A 264 23.32 -10.06 -18.76
N GLU A 265 23.33 -9.36 -17.63
CA GLU A 265 23.20 -7.90 -17.57
C GLU A 265 24.36 -7.20 -18.30
N LYS A 266 25.58 -7.70 -18.17
CA LYS A 266 26.77 -7.14 -18.85
C LYS A 266 26.71 -7.36 -20.37
N THR A 267 26.25 -8.52 -20.82
CA THR A 267 26.04 -8.85 -22.24
C THR A 267 24.89 -8.03 -22.82
N ALA A 268 23.75 -7.96 -22.13
CA ALA A 268 22.64 -7.08 -22.51
C ALA A 268 23.05 -5.60 -22.51
N LYS A 269 23.91 -5.16 -21.59
CA LYS A 269 24.47 -3.81 -21.57
C LYS A 269 25.45 -3.58 -22.72
N ALA A 270 26.19 -4.60 -23.15
CA ALA A 270 27.06 -4.55 -24.31
C ALA A 270 26.26 -4.50 -25.62
N GLU A 271 25.18 -5.28 -25.74
CA GLU A 271 24.24 -5.23 -26.87
C GLU A 271 23.45 -3.93 -26.90
N ARG A 272 23.00 -3.43 -25.75
CA ARG A 272 22.42 -2.08 -25.59
C ARG A 272 23.42 -1.01 -26.03
N LYS A 273 24.68 -1.09 -25.59
CA LYS A 273 25.73 -0.18 -26.07
C LYS A 273 25.95 -0.28 -27.56
N LYS A 274 25.86 -1.47 -28.16
CA LYS A 274 26.03 -1.69 -29.60
C LYS A 274 24.86 -1.11 -30.39
N ALA A 275 23.62 -1.34 -29.96
CA ALA A 275 22.41 -0.73 -30.51
C ALA A 275 22.36 0.79 -30.29
N GLU A 276 22.85 1.27 -29.15
CA GLU A 276 22.99 2.69 -28.82
C GLU A 276 24.13 3.34 -29.64
N GLU A 277 25.22 2.62 -29.91
CA GLU A 277 26.30 3.05 -30.80
C GLU A 277 25.85 3.06 -32.26
N GLU A 278 25.02 2.12 -32.71
CA GLU A 278 24.36 2.18 -34.02
C GLU A 278 23.38 3.36 -34.10
N ARG A 279 22.62 3.63 -33.02
CA ARG A 279 21.74 4.81 -32.89
C ARG A 279 22.53 6.12 -32.85
N LYS A 280 23.73 6.13 -32.25
CA LYS A 280 24.67 7.27 -32.22
C LYS A 280 25.43 7.45 -33.54
N LYS A 281 25.74 6.37 -34.27
CA LYS A 281 26.38 6.42 -35.61
C LYS A 281 25.44 6.98 -36.69
N GLY A 282 24.12 6.94 -36.49
CA GLY A 282 23.14 7.70 -37.28
C GLY A 282 22.95 9.18 -36.86
N GLY A 283 23.83 9.71 -36.01
CA GLY A 283 23.70 11.02 -35.34
C GLY A 283 24.58 12.12 -35.93
N LYS A 284 24.44 12.44 -37.23
CA LYS A 284 25.06 13.64 -37.82
C LYS A 284 24.14 14.86 -37.94
N ASN A 285 22.89 14.78 -37.50
CA ASN A 285 22.01 15.93 -37.31
C ASN A 285 21.53 15.95 -35.85
N LYS A 286 22.23 16.65 -34.96
CA LYS A 286 21.62 17.05 -33.68
C LYS A 286 20.53 18.05 -34.02
N LEU A 287 19.30 17.82 -33.53
CA LEU A 287 18.32 18.89 -33.51
C LEU A 287 18.93 20.04 -32.70
N GLY A 288 18.75 21.29 -33.14
CA GLY A 288 19.14 22.45 -32.35
C GLY A 288 18.32 22.55 -31.06
N ASP A 289 18.26 23.72 -30.44
CA ASP A 289 17.44 23.93 -29.24
C ASP A 289 15.96 23.58 -29.52
N VAL A 290 15.42 22.66 -28.72
CA VAL A 290 14.00 22.29 -28.76
C VAL A 290 13.19 23.39 -28.09
N PRO A 291 12.15 23.95 -28.74
CA PRO A 291 11.32 24.98 -28.12
C PRO A 291 10.66 24.50 -26.83
N GLU A 292 10.61 25.37 -25.83
CA GLU A 292 9.93 25.14 -24.54
C GLU A 292 8.67 26.00 -24.47
N TYR A 293 7.54 25.40 -24.12
CA TYR A 293 6.24 26.05 -24.05
C TYR A 293 5.58 25.87 -22.68
N ARG A 294 4.75 26.83 -22.32
CA ARG A 294 3.80 26.80 -21.21
C ARG A 294 2.38 26.89 -21.77
N LEU A 295 1.38 26.50 -20.97
CA LEU A 295 -0.01 26.58 -21.42
C LEU A 295 -0.53 28.01 -21.27
N THR A 296 -1.01 28.55 -22.39
CA THR A 296 -1.81 29.79 -22.46
C THR A 296 -3.23 29.46 -22.91
N GLU A 297 -4.20 30.34 -22.67
CA GLU A 297 -5.62 30.08 -22.96
C GLU A 297 -5.86 29.75 -24.45
N ASP A 298 -5.06 30.38 -25.31
CA ASP A 298 -5.03 30.23 -26.77
C ASP A 298 -4.09 29.12 -27.26
N PHE A 299 -3.51 28.31 -26.37
CA PHE A 299 -2.58 27.25 -26.77
C PHE A 299 -3.26 26.14 -27.58
N PRO A 300 -2.67 25.71 -28.72
CA PRO A 300 -1.49 26.29 -29.36
C PRO A 300 -1.83 27.54 -30.19
N ASN A 301 -1.19 28.67 -29.88
CA ASN A 301 -1.30 29.91 -30.64
C ASN A 301 -0.42 29.84 -31.92
N PRO A 302 -0.97 30.02 -33.13
CA PRO A 302 -0.20 29.95 -34.38
C PRO A 302 1.01 30.90 -34.46
N ASP A 303 0.95 32.06 -33.80
CA ASP A 303 1.99 33.09 -33.87
C ASP A 303 3.13 32.84 -32.88
N THR A 304 2.84 32.22 -31.74
CA THR A 304 3.82 32.06 -30.63
C THR A 304 4.21 30.61 -30.34
N THR A 305 3.43 29.64 -30.84
CA THR A 305 3.71 28.21 -30.65
C THR A 305 3.97 27.52 -31.97
N GLY A 306 5.17 26.95 -32.09
CA GLY A 306 5.55 26.11 -33.22
C GLY A 306 4.83 24.76 -33.18
N PRO A 307 4.95 23.95 -34.25
CA PRO A 307 4.29 22.65 -34.36
C PRO A 307 4.94 21.55 -33.52
N TYR A 308 6.07 21.83 -32.87
CA TYR A 308 6.72 20.89 -31.97
C TYR A 308 7.47 21.60 -30.84
N GLY A 309 7.65 20.89 -29.73
CA GLY A 309 8.44 21.37 -28.59
C GLY A 309 8.15 20.60 -27.31
N ASN A 310 8.76 21.02 -26.22
CA ASN A 310 8.43 20.55 -24.88
C ASN A 310 7.31 21.44 -24.30
N LEU A 311 6.36 20.83 -23.59
CA LEU A 311 5.21 21.50 -23.00
C LEU A 311 5.17 21.24 -21.50
N PHE A 312 5.34 22.29 -20.71
CA PHE A 312 5.21 22.22 -19.26
C PHE A 312 3.80 22.60 -18.80
N ILE A 313 3.26 21.86 -17.84
CA ILE A 313 1.88 22.01 -17.37
C ILE A 313 1.87 22.20 -15.86
N GLN A 314 1.39 23.36 -15.42
CA GLN A 314 1.21 23.71 -14.00
C GLN A 314 -0.19 24.26 -13.70
N SER A 315 -1.19 23.85 -14.49
CA SER A 315 -2.57 24.33 -14.36
C SER A 315 -2.72 25.84 -14.51
N GLU A 316 -1.89 26.46 -15.35
CA GLU A 316 -1.85 27.91 -15.60
C GLU A 316 -3.17 28.42 -16.20
N CYS A 317 -3.81 27.63 -17.07
CA CYS A 317 -5.07 27.96 -17.72
C CYS A 317 -5.81 26.70 -18.22
N LYS A 318 -7.04 26.89 -18.73
CA LYS A 318 -7.81 25.88 -19.45
C LYS A 318 -7.90 26.26 -20.93
N THR A 319 -7.47 25.36 -21.80
CA THR A 319 -7.55 25.53 -23.26
C THR A 319 -8.86 24.99 -23.84
N ASN A 320 -9.25 25.43 -25.02
CA ASN A 320 -10.39 24.87 -25.78
C ASN A 320 -10.06 23.58 -26.57
N ARG A 321 -8.90 22.96 -26.33
CA ARG A 321 -8.51 21.70 -26.99
C ARG A 321 -9.49 20.58 -26.63
N THR A 322 -10.07 19.96 -27.64
CA THR A 322 -10.96 18.80 -27.47
C THR A 322 -10.15 17.52 -27.56
N TRP A 323 -10.13 16.76 -26.47
CA TRP A 323 -9.37 15.53 -26.33
C TRP A 323 -10.18 14.30 -26.72
N ARG A 324 -9.55 13.35 -27.43
CA ARG A 324 -10.11 12.03 -27.74
C ARG A 324 -9.29 10.94 -27.07
N GLN A 325 -9.98 9.89 -26.63
CA GLN A 325 -9.36 8.65 -26.16
C GLN A 325 -9.13 7.73 -27.35
N LEU A 326 -7.98 7.05 -27.41
CA LEU A 326 -7.66 6.13 -28.50
C LEU A 326 -8.69 5.01 -28.60
N GLY A 327 -9.14 4.47 -27.46
CA GLY A 327 -10.13 3.39 -27.40
C GLY A 327 -11.52 3.78 -27.91
N SER A 328 -11.83 5.07 -28.02
CA SER A 328 -13.13 5.57 -28.48
C SER A 328 -13.16 5.98 -29.95
N LEU A 329 -12.06 5.78 -30.69
CA LEU A 329 -11.98 6.16 -32.11
C LEU A 329 -12.87 5.25 -32.96
N GLY A 330 -13.69 5.87 -33.80
CA GLY A 330 -14.61 5.19 -34.72
C GLY A 330 -14.65 5.83 -36.10
N GLU A 331 -15.55 5.33 -36.93
CA GLU A 331 -15.73 5.79 -38.32
C GLU A 331 -16.04 7.29 -38.43
N ALA A 332 -16.77 7.84 -37.45
CA ALA A 332 -17.11 9.26 -37.39
C ALA A 332 -15.91 10.18 -37.16
N ASP A 333 -14.80 9.66 -36.64
CA ASP A 333 -13.58 10.44 -36.40
C ASP A 333 -12.71 10.57 -37.67
N VAL A 334 -12.95 9.76 -38.71
CA VAL A 334 -12.14 9.77 -39.94
C VAL A 334 -12.21 11.12 -40.65
N GLY A 335 -11.06 11.69 -40.96
CA GLY A 335 -10.91 13.02 -41.55
C GLY A 335 -10.96 14.17 -40.54
N GLN A 336 -11.27 13.91 -39.26
CA GLN A 336 -11.30 14.92 -38.21
C GLN A 336 -9.92 15.14 -37.58
N ASP A 337 -9.67 16.38 -37.17
CA ASP A 337 -8.51 16.74 -36.36
C ASP A 337 -8.81 16.55 -34.88
N ILE A 338 -7.97 15.78 -34.20
CA ILE A 338 -8.17 15.43 -32.80
C ILE A 338 -6.91 15.66 -31.98
N TRP A 339 -7.10 16.00 -30.71
CA TRP A 339 -6.02 15.94 -29.72
C TRP A 339 -6.02 14.61 -29.00
N VAL A 340 -4.84 14.00 -28.90
CA VAL A 340 -4.61 12.79 -28.11
C VAL A 340 -3.41 13.00 -27.20
N ARG A 341 -3.56 12.62 -25.92
CA ARG A 341 -2.44 12.49 -24.98
C ARG A 341 -2.12 11.01 -24.78
N CYS A 342 -0.89 10.63 -25.10
CA CYS A 342 -0.48 9.23 -25.11
C CYS A 342 0.98 9.07 -24.71
N ARG A 343 1.40 7.82 -24.47
CA ARG A 343 2.81 7.47 -24.28
C ARG A 343 3.41 7.02 -25.61
N VAL A 344 4.66 7.40 -25.86
CA VAL A 344 5.48 6.81 -26.92
C VAL A 344 5.82 5.38 -26.53
N HIS A 345 5.32 4.39 -27.24
CA HIS A 345 5.67 2.99 -27.02
C HIS A 345 6.97 2.62 -27.75
N ASN A 346 7.08 3.04 -29.00
CA ASN A 346 8.28 2.91 -29.83
C ASN A 346 8.27 3.99 -30.92
N ALA A 347 9.43 4.39 -31.42
CA ALA A 347 9.54 5.31 -32.55
C ALA A 347 10.63 4.84 -33.50
N ARG A 348 10.35 4.85 -34.81
CA ARG A 348 11.30 4.49 -35.87
C ARG A 348 11.24 5.47 -37.03
N ILE A 349 12.37 5.69 -37.68
CA ILE A 349 12.44 6.45 -38.93
C ILE A 349 12.47 5.49 -40.10
N GLN A 350 11.68 5.80 -41.14
CA GLN A 350 11.74 5.10 -42.41
C GLN A 350 11.70 6.14 -43.54
N GLY A 351 12.81 6.28 -44.26
CA GLY A 351 12.98 7.31 -45.28
C GLY A 351 12.94 8.72 -44.67
N LYS A 352 12.05 9.58 -45.18
CA LYS A 352 11.83 10.95 -44.70
C LYS A 352 10.77 11.05 -43.59
N ARG A 353 10.13 9.94 -43.23
CA ARG A 353 9.00 9.89 -42.29
C ARG A 353 9.43 9.27 -40.96
N SER A 354 8.75 9.64 -39.88
CA SER A 354 8.83 8.94 -38.60
C SER A 354 7.52 8.23 -38.30
N PHE A 355 7.61 6.99 -37.85
CA PHE A 355 6.48 6.19 -37.39
C PHE A 355 6.60 6.01 -35.89
N VAL A 356 5.65 6.55 -35.15
CA VAL A 356 5.59 6.49 -33.69
C VAL A 356 4.44 5.59 -33.29
N LEU A 357 4.74 4.51 -32.58
CA LEU A 357 3.72 3.70 -31.94
C LEU A 357 3.36 4.37 -30.63
N ILE A 358 2.09 4.72 -30.47
CA ILE A 358 1.58 5.35 -29.25
C ILE A 358 0.72 4.38 -28.47
N ARG A 359 0.70 4.55 -27.14
CA ARG A 359 -0.09 3.75 -26.22
C ARG A 359 -0.92 4.64 -25.31
N GLN A 360 -2.17 4.25 -25.11
CA GLN A 360 -3.06 4.78 -24.08
C GLN A 360 -3.82 3.60 -23.46
N ASN A 361 -3.52 3.29 -22.19
CA ASN A 361 -4.09 2.15 -21.47
C ASN A 361 -3.85 0.81 -22.22
N LEU A 362 -4.94 0.10 -22.58
CA LEU A 362 -4.91 -1.14 -23.35
C LEU A 362 -4.70 -0.92 -24.86
N HIS A 363 -4.80 0.32 -25.34
CA HIS A 363 -4.82 0.61 -26.76
C HIS A 363 -3.46 1.04 -27.29
N LEU A 364 -3.05 0.43 -28.40
CA LEU A 364 -1.87 0.79 -29.17
C LEU A 364 -2.26 1.11 -30.62
N MET A 365 -1.70 2.20 -31.14
CA MET A 365 -1.97 2.72 -32.48
C MET A 365 -0.68 3.27 -33.10
N GLN A 366 -0.61 3.29 -34.44
CA GLN A 366 0.45 3.96 -35.18
C GLN A 366 0.13 5.43 -35.46
N VAL A 367 1.15 6.26 -35.35
CA VAL A 367 1.17 7.67 -35.72
C VAL A 367 2.23 7.87 -36.79
N MET A 368 1.88 8.54 -37.88
CA MET A 368 2.80 8.91 -38.95
C MET A 368 3.13 10.40 -38.86
N VAL A 369 4.43 10.70 -38.78
CA VAL A 369 4.99 12.05 -38.88
C VAL A 369 5.58 12.18 -40.29
N ASP A 370 4.82 12.83 -41.17
CA ASP A 370 5.23 13.11 -42.54
C ASP A 370 5.55 14.62 -42.67
N PRO A 371 6.76 15.00 -43.10
CA PRO A 371 7.14 16.40 -43.23
C PRO A 371 6.22 17.16 -44.20
N GLU A 372 5.81 16.56 -45.32
CA GLU A 372 4.96 17.21 -46.33
C GLU A 372 3.55 17.47 -45.80
N VAL A 373 3.01 16.55 -45.00
CA VAL A 373 1.69 16.73 -44.35
C VAL A 373 1.74 17.88 -43.36
N ILE A 374 2.83 17.98 -42.58
CA ILE A 374 3.00 19.06 -41.61
C ILE A 374 3.18 20.41 -42.30
N ASP A 375 4.07 20.49 -43.28
CA ASP A 375 4.31 21.73 -44.02
C ASP A 375 3.04 22.19 -44.74
N THR A 376 2.24 21.26 -45.30
CA THR A 376 0.93 21.56 -45.90
C THR A 376 -0.07 22.07 -44.85
N ALA A 377 -0.16 21.40 -43.69
CA ALA A 377 -1.07 21.79 -42.61
C ALA A 377 -0.73 23.18 -42.03
N LEU A 378 0.54 23.58 -42.10
CA LEU A 378 1.03 24.89 -41.66
C LEU A 378 1.05 25.95 -42.76
N GLN A 379 0.66 25.61 -44.00
CA GLN A 379 0.78 26.48 -45.18
C GLN A 379 2.21 27.03 -45.35
N ALA A 380 3.21 26.19 -45.05
CA ALA A 380 4.60 26.58 -45.07
C ALA A 380 5.11 26.76 -46.51
N ALA A 381 6.10 27.64 -46.69
CA ALA A 381 6.72 27.87 -47.99
C ALA A 381 7.37 26.56 -48.54
N PRO A 382 7.49 26.39 -49.87
CA PRO A 382 8.06 25.16 -50.47
C PRO A 382 9.45 24.77 -49.97
N GLU A 383 10.24 25.73 -49.46
CA GLU A 383 11.59 25.53 -48.92
C GLU A 383 11.61 25.42 -47.38
N SER A 384 10.45 25.24 -46.74
CA SER A 384 10.33 25.05 -45.30
C SER A 384 11.04 23.78 -44.83
N GLU A 385 11.78 23.89 -43.73
CA GLU A 385 12.40 22.77 -43.03
C GLU A 385 11.61 22.40 -41.75
N ILE A 386 10.43 22.98 -41.53
CA ILE A 386 9.64 22.79 -40.31
C ILE A 386 9.18 21.34 -40.18
N GLY A 387 8.59 20.75 -41.22
CA GLY A 387 8.22 19.34 -41.24
C GLY A 387 9.41 18.42 -40.92
N LYS A 388 10.58 18.69 -41.50
CA LYS A 388 11.81 17.90 -41.22
C LYS A 388 12.29 18.04 -39.78
N LYS A 389 12.15 19.23 -39.17
CA LYS A 389 12.45 19.44 -37.74
C LYS A 389 11.50 18.66 -36.83
N VAL A 390 10.21 18.57 -37.17
CA VAL A 390 9.24 17.77 -36.39
C VAL A 390 9.55 16.28 -36.48
N VAL A 391 9.92 15.78 -37.66
CA VAL A 391 10.40 14.39 -37.85
C VAL A 391 11.66 14.13 -37.00
N ALA A 392 12.61 15.07 -37.00
CA ALA A 392 13.80 14.98 -36.18
C ALA A 392 13.47 15.02 -34.67
N PHE A 393 12.52 15.86 -34.23
CA PHE A 393 12.04 15.89 -32.85
C PHE A 393 11.38 14.56 -32.44
N ALA A 394 10.55 13.98 -33.31
CA ALA A 394 9.95 12.67 -33.07
C ALA A 394 11.01 11.56 -32.87
N LYS A 395 12.20 11.68 -33.48
CA LYS A 395 13.35 10.78 -33.27
C LYS A 395 13.97 10.90 -31.88
N GLU A 396 13.92 12.10 -31.30
CA GLU A 396 14.52 12.39 -29.99
C GLU A 396 13.62 12.00 -28.81
N LEU A 397 12.35 11.71 -29.08
CA LEU A 397 11.43 11.17 -28.09
C LEU A 397 11.94 9.81 -27.60
N THR A 398 12.05 9.68 -26.29
CA THR A 398 12.37 8.41 -25.63
C THR A 398 11.10 7.61 -25.40
N ASN A 399 11.20 6.28 -25.45
CA ASN A 399 10.11 5.39 -25.08
C ASN A 399 9.58 5.76 -23.68
N GLU A 400 8.28 5.64 -23.50
CA GLU A 400 7.49 6.05 -22.33
C GLU A 400 7.31 7.56 -22.10
N SER A 401 7.89 8.42 -22.95
CA SER A 401 7.59 9.86 -22.93
C SER A 401 6.11 10.10 -23.15
N VAL A 402 5.52 11.05 -22.44
CA VAL A 402 4.14 11.48 -22.62
C VAL A 402 4.11 12.62 -23.63
N ILE A 403 3.28 12.46 -24.66
CA ILE A 403 3.15 13.42 -25.75
C ILE A 403 1.69 13.87 -25.94
N ASP A 404 1.54 15.11 -26.36
CA ASP A 404 0.31 15.67 -26.92
C ASP A 404 0.45 15.69 -28.44
N VAL A 405 -0.52 15.10 -29.13
CA VAL A 405 -0.53 15.01 -30.59
C VAL A 405 -1.82 15.64 -31.11
N LEU A 406 -1.69 16.64 -31.97
CA LEU A 406 -2.77 17.06 -32.86
C LEU A 406 -2.57 16.34 -34.19
N ALA A 407 -3.55 15.53 -34.58
CA ALA A 407 -3.47 14.74 -35.80
C ALA A 407 -4.83 14.56 -36.45
N THR A 408 -4.80 14.33 -37.77
CA THR A 408 -5.98 13.91 -38.53
C THR A 408 -6.09 12.39 -38.48
N VAL A 409 -7.29 11.87 -38.19
CA VAL A 409 -7.54 10.42 -38.25
C VAL A 409 -7.73 9.98 -39.70
N THR A 410 -7.00 8.97 -40.14
CA THR A 410 -7.10 8.43 -41.51
C THR A 410 -7.24 6.92 -41.51
N LYS A 411 -7.66 6.37 -42.66
CA LYS A 411 -7.64 4.93 -42.91
C LYS A 411 -6.43 4.58 -43.77
N PRO A 412 -5.55 3.68 -43.32
CA PRO A 412 -4.50 3.14 -44.19
C PRO A 412 -5.13 2.28 -45.31
N PRO A 413 -4.47 2.14 -46.47
CA PRO A 413 -5.00 1.34 -47.59
C PRO A 413 -5.28 -0.14 -47.24
N ALA A 414 -4.55 -0.66 -46.25
CA ALA A 414 -4.79 -1.95 -45.64
C ALA A 414 -4.54 -1.84 -44.12
N PRO A 415 -5.18 -2.68 -43.28
CA PRO A 415 -4.91 -2.71 -41.85
C PRO A 415 -3.42 -2.90 -41.55
N ILE A 416 -2.92 -2.17 -40.57
CA ILE A 416 -1.49 -2.18 -40.23
C ILE A 416 -1.11 -3.56 -39.67
N GLN A 417 -0.13 -4.22 -40.30
CA GLN A 417 0.25 -5.61 -40.03
C GLN A 417 1.12 -5.81 -38.77
N SER A 418 1.09 -4.89 -37.80
CA SER A 418 1.84 -5.05 -36.56
C SER A 418 1.00 -5.76 -35.50
N ASP A 419 1.46 -6.89 -34.99
CA ASP A 419 0.72 -7.70 -34.03
C ASP A 419 0.54 -7.04 -32.66
N ILE A 420 1.41 -6.08 -32.32
CA ILE A 420 1.33 -5.34 -31.06
C ILE A 420 0.25 -4.25 -31.07
N LEU A 421 -0.22 -3.84 -32.26
CA LEU A 421 -1.24 -2.79 -32.39
C LEU A 421 -2.63 -3.35 -32.14
N THR A 422 -3.39 -2.67 -31.29
CA THR A 422 -4.79 -3.02 -31.04
C THR A 422 -5.75 -2.28 -31.96
N ILE A 423 -5.33 -1.12 -32.48
CA ILE A 423 -6.09 -0.34 -33.45
C ILE A 423 -5.30 -0.34 -34.75
N LYS A 424 -5.76 -1.15 -35.71
CA LYS A 424 -5.09 -1.42 -37.00
C LYS A 424 -5.80 -0.74 -38.18
N GLN A 425 -7.06 -0.38 -37.99
CA GLN A 425 -7.97 0.17 -39.00
C GLN A 425 -7.81 1.68 -39.20
N TYR A 426 -7.14 2.37 -38.28
CA TYR A 426 -6.90 3.81 -38.34
C TYR A 426 -5.42 4.12 -38.11
N GLU A 427 -4.99 5.25 -38.67
CA GLU A 427 -3.67 5.85 -38.46
C GLU A 427 -3.86 7.35 -38.13
N LEU A 428 -2.92 7.93 -37.38
CA LEU A 428 -2.92 9.38 -37.11
C LEU A 428 -1.84 10.07 -37.94
N LEU A 429 -2.24 11.05 -38.75
CA LEU A 429 -1.33 11.93 -39.48
C LEU A 429 -1.05 13.20 -38.67
N VAL A 430 0.19 13.37 -38.21
CA VAL A 430 0.56 14.45 -37.28
C VAL A 430 0.51 15.82 -37.95
N LYS A 431 -0.08 16.78 -37.23
CA LYS A 431 -0.03 18.21 -37.50
C LYS A 431 0.82 18.96 -36.46
N LYS A 432 0.68 18.62 -35.18
CA LYS A 432 1.50 19.17 -34.08
C LYS A 432 1.86 18.08 -33.07
N LEU A 433 3.06 18.16 -32.49
CA LEU A 433 3.63 17.14 -31.59
C LEU A 433 4.40 17.78 -30.44
N TYR A 434 3.89 17.67 -29.21
CA TYR A 434 4.53 18.24 -28.02
C TYR A 434 4.90 17.15 -27.02
N CYS A 435 6.09 17.25 -26.43
CA CYS A 435 6.52 16.38 -25.33
C CYS A 435 6.11 17.01 -23.99
N VAL A 436 5.15 16.41 -23.30
CA VAL A 436 4.66 16.88 -21.99
C VAL A 436 5.58 16.41 -20.87
N SER A 437 6.09 15.18 -21.00
CA SER A 437 6.99 14.59 -19.99
C SER A 437 7.95 13.64 -20.68
N LYS A 438 9.21 14.06 -20.77
CA LYS A 438 10.27 13.24 -21.39
C LYS A 438 10.70 12.15 -20.43
N ALA A 439 10.71 10.91 -20.89
CA ALA A 439 11.16 9.77 -20.09
C ALA A 439 12.69 9.68 -20.09
N LYS A 440 13.25 9.29 -18.93
CA LYS A 440 14.64 8.87 -18.83
C LYS A 440 14.83 7.45 -19.37
N GLU A 441 16.08 6.98 -19.39
CA GLU A 441 16.38 5.58 -19.69
C GLU A 441 15.60 4.63 -18.77
N LEU A 442 14.98 3.61 -19.37
CA LEU A 442 14.12 2.66 -18.67
C LEU A 442 14.94 1.49 -18.12
N PRO A 443 14.57 0.93 -16.95
CA PRO A 443 15.25 -0.25 -16.39
C PRO A 443 15.14 -1.47 -17.33
N PHE A 444 14.00 -1.63 -17.98
CA PHE A 444 13.75 -2.60 -19.06
C PHE A 444 12.77 -2.01 -20.07
N GLN A 445 12.74 -2.57 -21.28
CA GLN A 445 11.79 -2.16 -22.30
C GLN A 445 10.43 -2.83 -22.05
N LEU A 446 9.35 -2.10 -22.30
CA LEU A 446 8.01 -2.69 -22.20
C LEU A 446 7.80 -3.83 -23.19
N ALA A 447 8.46 -3.79 -24.35
CA ALA A 447 8.43 -4.89 -25.31
C ALA A 447 8.90 -6.19 -24.67
N ASP A 448 10.05 -6.17 -23.96
CA ASP A 448 10.59 -7.33 -23.23
C ASP A 448 9.66 -7.77 -22.11
N ALA A 449 9.09 -6.81 -21.37
CA ALA A 449 8.13 -7.11 -20.32
C ALA A 449 6.78 -7.63 -20.83
N SER A 450 6.41 -7.38 -22.09
CA SER A 450 5.14 -7.78 -22.70
C SER A 450 5.25 -9.04 -23.57
N ARG A 451 6.46 -9.61 -23.70
CA ARG A 451 6.64 -10.86 -24.47
C ARG A 451 5.78 -11.97 -23.87
N PRO A 452 5.14 -12.81 -24.72
CA PRO A 452 4.44 -14.00 -24.26
C PRO A 452 5.36 -14.90 -23.44
N MET A 453 4.85 -15.40 -22.32
CA MET A 453 5.53 -16.41 -21.52
C MET A 453 5.17 -17.80 -22.04
N ASN A 454 5.67 -18.12 -23.23
CA ASN A 454 5.58 -19.46 -23.80
C ASN A 454 6.94 -20.15 -23.63
N GLU A 455 6.92 -21.45 -23.34
CA GLU A 455 8.13 -22.28 -23.36
C GLU A 455 8.72 -22.26 -24.78
N GLY A 456 9.95 -21.77 -24.92
CA GLY A 456 10.67 -21.70 -26.21
C GLY A 456 10.62 -20.36 -26.96
N GLY A 457 10.14 -19.27 -26.36
CA GLY A 457 10.18 -17.96 -26.99
C GLY A 457 11.60 -17.38 -27.12
N ASP A 458 12.04 -17.06 -28.34
CA ASP A 458 13.29 -16.33 -28.58
C ASP A 458 13.26 -14.91 -27.98
N GLY A 459 14.15 -14.64 -27.01
CA GLY A 459 14.43 -13.30 -26.51
C GLY A 459 14.57 -13.18 -24.99
N VAL A 460 15.00 -12.00 -24.54
CA VAL A 460 15.22 -11.72 -23.11
C VAL A 460 13.88 -11.58 -22.39
N GLN A 461 13.61 -12.47 -21.43
CA GLN A 461 12.50 -12.32 -20.50
C GLN A 461 12.92 -11.52 -19.26
N VAL A 462 12.09 -10.58 -18.84
CA VAL A 462 12.31 -9.83 -17.59
C VAL A 462 11.86 -10.68 -16.41
N HIS A 463 12.77 -11.03 -15.51
CA HIS A 463 12.46 -11.78 -14.29
C HIS A 463 11.46 -11.05 -13.39
N LEU A 464 10.63 -11.81 -12.67
CA LEU A 464 9.59 -11.27 -11.80
C LEU A 464 10.17 -10.31 -10.74
N GLU A 465 11.30 -10.63 -10.13
CA GLU A 465 11.92 -9.76 -9.13
C GLU A 465 12.27 -8.37 -9.71
N THR A 466 12.88 -8.33 -10.91
CA THR A 466 13.19 -7.08 -11.60
C THR A 466 11.92 -6.30 -11.97
N ARG A 467 10.86 -6.99 -12.38
CA ARG A 467 9.55 -6.37 -12.65
C ARG A 467 8.97 -5.72 -11.41
N LEU A 468 8.99 -6.42 -10.27
CA LEU A 468 8.48 -5.91 -9.00
C LEU A 468 9.33 -4.74 -8.46
N ASN A 469 10.66 -4.76 -8.65
CA ASN A 469 11.51 -3.64 -8.25
C ASN A 469 11.28 -2.37 -9.09
N HIS A 470 10.73 -2.52 -10.29
CA HIS A 470 10.32 -1.41 -11.16
C HIS A 470 8.83 -1.49 -11.51
N ARG A 471 8.00 -1.81 -10.50
CA ARG A 471 6.57 -2.13 -10.66
C ARG A 471 5.80 -1.06 -11.42
N VAL A 472 6.10 0.22 -11.23
CA VAL A 472 5.46 1.34 -11.95
C VAL A 472 5.63 1.26 -13.48
N ILE A 473 6.73 0.70 -13.97
CA ILE A 473 6.95 0.48 -15.41
C ILE A 473 6.28 -0.83 -15.85
N ASP A 474 6.42 -1.90 -15.07
CA ASP A 474 5.79 -3.20 -15.35
C ASP A 474 4.26 -3.10 -15.44
N LEU A 475 3.63 -2.33 -14.54
CA LEU A 475 2.18 -2.10 -14.52
C LEU A 475 1.62 -1.44 -15.80
N ARG A 476 2.50 -0.93 -16.67
CA ARG A 476 2.10 -0.32 -17.95
C ARG A 476 2.00 -1.32 -19.09
N THR A 477 2.41 -2.57 -18.89
CA THR A 477 2.21 -3.63 -19.89
C THR A 477 0.72 -3.90 -20.05
N ARG A 478 0.32 -4.37 -21.24
CA ARG A 478 -1.09 -4.59 -21.57
C ARG A 478 -1.71 -5.67 -20.68
N ALA A 479 -0.97 -6.73 -20.36
CA ALA A 479 -1.44 -7.77 -19.46
C ALA A 479 -1.66 -7.25 -18.04
N ASN A 480 -0.72 -6.51 -17.45
CA ASN A 480 -0.93 -5.93 -16.11
C ASN A 480 -2.11 -4.95 -16.10
N GLN A 481 -2.26 -4.13 -17.16
CA GLN A 481 -3.43 -3.28 -17.33
C GLN A 481 -4.74 -4.08 -17.37
N GLY A 482 -4.75 -5.28 -17.96
CA GLY A 482 -5.88 -6.22 -17.92
C GLY A 482 -6.11 -6.80 -16.52
N ILE A 483 -5.07 -7.37 -15.91
CA ILE A 483 -5.11 -8.00 -14.57
C ILE A 483 -5.75 -7.07 -13.54
N PHE A 484 -5.31 -5.82 -13.45
CA PHE A 484 -5.79 -4.90 -12.41
C PHE A 484 -7.18 -4.31 -12.69
N ARG A 485 -7.61 -4.25 -13.95
CA ARG A 485 -9.01 -3.94 -14.28
C ARG A 485 -9.93 -5.11 -13.95
N ILE A 486 -9.50 -6.35 -14.19
CA ILE A 486 -10.21 -7.57 -13.79
C ILE A 486 -10.32 -7.67 -12.27
N GLN A 487 -9.23 -7.39 -11.54
CA GLN A 487 -9.26 -7.30 -10.08
C GLN A 487 -10.27 -6.26 -9.58
N SER A 488 -10.27 -5.05 -10.16
CA SER A 488 -11.29 -4.04 -9.87
C SER A 488 -12.70 -4.54 -10.19
N GLY A 489 -12.86 -5.30 -11.28
CA GLY A 489 -14.10 -5.96 -11.67
C GLY A 489 -14.58 -6.95 -10.61
N VAL A 490 -13.71 -7.82 -10.07
CA VAL A 490 -14.05 -8.77 -8.99
C VAL A 490 -14.64 -8.03 -7.79
N CYS A 491 -13.97 -6.99 -7.28
CA CYS A 491 -14.51 -6.20 -6.16
C CYS A 491 -15.85 -5.53 -6.50
N THR A 492 -15.98 -5.03 -7.72
CA THR A 492 -17.22 -4.38 -8.19
C THR A 492 -18.37 -5.37 -8.21
N PHE A 493 -18.19 -6.54 -8.80
CA PHE A 493 -19.24 -7.54 -8.96
C PHE A 493 -19.58 -8.26 -7.66
N PHE A 494 -18.60 -8.45 -6.77
CA PHE A 494 -18.84 -8.91 -5.40
C PHE A 494 -19.76 -7.93 -4.65
N ARG A 495 -19.41 -6.63 -4.67
CA ARG A 495 -20.24 -5.58 -4.06
C ARG A 495 -21.62 -5.49 -4.71
N GLU A 496 -21.69 -5.47 -6.03
CA GLU A 496 -22.94 -5.36 -6.80
C GLU A 496 -23.91 -6.48 -6.45
N PHE A 497 -23.44 -7.73 -6.41
CA PHE A 497 -24.25 -8.89 -6.03
C PHE A 497 -24.73 -8.81 -4.58
N LEU A 498 -23.83 -8.55 -3.63
CA LEU A 498 -24.19 -8.56 -2.20
C LEU A 498 -25.14 -7.41 -1.83
N LEU A 499 -24.97 -6.22 -2.42
CA LEU A 499 -25.92 -5.13 -2.23
C LEU A 499 -27.32 -5.49 -2.78
N GLN A 500 -27.41 -6.20 -3.90
CA GLN A 500 -28.69 -6.69 -4.43
C GLN A 500 -29.34 -7.74 -3.50
N GLU A 501 -28.53 -8.55 -2.80
CA GLU A 501 -28.97 -9.52 -1.81
C GLU A 501 -29.30 -8.90 -0.42
N GLY A 502 -29.23 -7.57 -0.31
CA GLY A 502 -29.55 -6.81 0.89
C GLY A 502 -28.44 -6.77 1.95
N PHE A 503 -27.19 -7.00 1.56
CA PHE A 503 -26.05 -6.86 2.48
C PHE A 503 -25.67 -5.40 2.72
N ILE A 504 -25.06 -5.15 3.88
CA ILE A 504 -24.51 -3.86 4.28
C ILE A 504 -22.98 -3.92 4.23
N GLU A 505 -22.34 -2.97 3.52
CA GLU A 505 -20.88 -2.84 3.56
C GLU A 505 -20.46 -2.26 4.92
N ILE A 506 -19.54 -2.93 5.61
CA ILE A 506 -18.98 -2.48 6.89
C ILE A 506 -17.48 -2.20 6.76
N HIS A 507 -16.95 -1.39 7.68
CA HIS A 507 -15.53 -1.09 7.77
C HIS A 507 -15.04 -1.32 9.21
N SER A 508 -14.31 -2.41 9.42
CA SER A 508 -13.81 -2.79 10.74
C SER A 508 -12.37 -2.31 10.98
N PRO A 509 -11.97 -2.03 12.24
CA PRO A 509 -10.62 -1.61 12.53
C PRO A 509 -9.61 -2.74 12.25
N LYS A 510 -8.42 -2.36 11.80
CA LYS A 510 -7.33 -3.30 11.47
C LYS A 510 -6.24 -3.36 12.53
N MET A 511 -6.39 -2.59 13.61
CA MET A 511 -5.56 -2.61 14.80
C MET A 511 -6.38 -3.17 15.96
N LEU A 512 -5.87 -4.21 16.59
CA LEU A 512 -6.50 -4.95 17.67
C LEU A 512 -5.68 -4.84 18.95
N ALA A 513 -6.31 -4.99 20.11
CA ALA A 513 -5.60 -5.05 21.40
C ALA A 513 -4.88 -6.42 21.63
N GLY A 514 -5.27 -7.45 20.87
CA GLY A 514 -4.71 -8.81 20.92
C GLY A 514 -4.85 -9.51 19.56
N GLY A 515 -4.45 -10.78 19.47
CA GLY A 515 -4.64 -11.57 18.25
C GLY A 515 -6.13 -11.88 17.99
N SER A 516 -6.56 -11.80 16.73
CA SER A 516 -7.96 -12.04 16.33
C SER A 516 -8.41 -13.49 16.46
N GLU A 517 -7.51 -14.46 16.29
CA GLU A 517 -7.90 -15.87 16.12
C GLU A 517 -7.02 -16.87 16.89
N GLY A 518 -6.20 -16.39 17.85
CA GLY A 518 -5.33 -17.15 18.77
C GLY A 518 -4.59 -18.38 18.21
N GLY A 519 -3.26 -18.34 18.18
CA GLY A 519 -2.41 -19.47 17.77
C GLY A 519 -1.61 -19.22 16.49
N ALA A 520 -1.94 -18.18 15.73
CA ALA A 520 -1.11 -17.69 14.62
C ALA A 520 -0.26 -16.49 15.08
N GLU A 521 0.94 -16.36 14.51
CA GLU A 521 1.76 -15.17 14.70
C GLU A 521 1.00 -13.93 14.20
N VAL A 522 1.21 -12.79 14.86
CA VAL A 522 0.56 -11.51 14.50
C VAL A 522 1.59 -10.40 14.41
N PHE A 523 1.40 -9.48 13.46
CA PHE A 523 2.23 -8.27 13.42
C PHE A 523 1.89 -7.35 14.57
N ARG A 524 2.92 -6.97 15.34
CA ARG A 524 2.83 -6.03 16.45
C ARG A 524 3.16 -4.61 15.99
N VAL A 525 2.38 -3.65 16.49
CA VAL A 525 2.54 -2.21 16.25
C VAL A 525 2.63 -1.50 17.60
N ASP A 526 3.60 -0.61 17.77
CA ASP A 526 3.70 0.23 18.96
C ASP A 526 2.52 1.21 19.01
N TYR A 527 1.72 1.16 20.07
CA TYR A 527 0.45 1.89 20.11
C TYR A 527 0.31 2.77 21.35
N PHE A 528 0.91 3.96 21.30
CA PHE A 528 0.88 4.98 22.36
C PHE A 528 1.31 4.54 23.78
N PRO A 529 2.56 4.09 23.98
CA PRO A 529 3.08 3.70 25.32
C PRO A 529 2.87 4.74 26.42
N LYS A 530 2.87 6.02 26.08
CA LYS A 530 2.63 7.12 27.03
C LYS A 530 1.27 7.09 27.72
N TYR A 531 0.27 6.44 27.13
CA TYR A 531 -1.07 6.28 27.71
C TYR A 531 -1.25 4.91 28.39
N GLY A 532 -0.17 4.14 28.59
CA GLY A 532 -0.24 2.78 29.12
C GLY A 532 -0.74 1.73 28.11
N LEU A 533 -1.03 2.15 26.88
CA LEU A 533 -1.30 1.28 25.75
C LEU A 533 0.05 0.89 25.17
N ASN A 534 0.48 -0.35 25.36
CA ASN A 534 1.84 -0.74 24.95
C ASN A 534 1.86 -1.23 23.49
N ASN A 535 0.89 -2.05 23.10
CA ASN A 535 0.90 -2.79 21.84
C ASN A 535 -0.49 -2.79 21.20
N ALA A 536 -0.51 -2.67 19.87
CA ALA A 536 -1.60 -3.12 19.03
C ALA A 536 -1.11 -4.22 18.08
N PHE A 537 -2.04 -4.95 17.49
CA PHE A 537 -1.77 -6.03 16.56
C PHE A 537 -2.56 -5.85 15.27
N LEU A 538 -1.98 -6.18 14.13
CA LEU A 538 -2.71 -6.13 12.87
C LEU A 538 -3.67 -7.30 12.74
N ALA A 539 -4.91 -7.01 12.34
CA ALA A 539 -5.97 -8.00 12.24
C ALA A 539 -5.70 -9.03 11.12
N GLN A 540 -5.77 -10.31 11.47
CA GLN A 540 -5.62 -11.39 10.49
C GLN A 540 -6.90 -11.64 9.71
N SER A 541 -8.04 -11.18 10.19
CA SER A 541 -9.29 -11.27 9.46
C SER A 541 -10.25 -10.28 10.12
N PRO A 542 -11.28 -9.82 9.42
CA PRO A 542 -12.38 -9.11 10.05
C PRO A 542 -13.34 -10.05 10.81
N GLN A 543 -12.94 -11.31 11.09
CA GLN A 543 -13.81 -12.38 11.57
C GLN A 543 -14.55 -12.06 12.86
N LEU A 544 -13.88 -11.45 13.84
CA LEU A 544 -14.53 -11.05 15.09
C LEU A 544 -15.57 -9.95 14.83
N TYR A 545 -15.18 -8.90 14.08
CA TYR A 545 -16.04 -7.74 13.86
C TYR A 545 -17.23 -8.01 12.96
N LYS A 546 -17.11 -8.86 11.94
CA LYS A 546 -18.27 -9.21 11.10
C LYS A 546 -19.32 -9.96 11.91
N GLN A 547 -18.93 -10.86 12.82
CA GLN A 547 -19.86 -11.52 13.74
C GLN A 547 -20.48 -10.54 14.75
N MET A 548 -19.68 -9.66 15.35
CA MET A 548 -20.20 -8.63 16.27
C MET A 548 -21.17 -7.66 15.57
N ALA A 549 -20.93 -7.34 14.28
CA ALA A 549 -21.84 -6.53 13.48
C ALA A 549 -23.22 -7.21 13.31
N LEU A 550 -23.24 -8.54 13.17
CA LEU A 550 -24.48 -9.31 13.15
C LEU A 550 -25.24 -9.24 14.48
N MET A 551 -24.52 -9.14 15.61
CA MET A 551 -25.11 -8.92 16.94
C MET A 551 -25.62 -7.48 17.14
N CYS A 552 -25.30 -6.57 16.21
CA CYS A 552 -25.84 -5.20 16.16
C CYS A 552 -27.06 -5.09 15.23
N ASP A 553 -27.79 -6.19 15.00
CA ASP A 553 -28.94 -6.28 14.10
C ASP A 553 -28.64 -5.94 12.63
N PHE A 554 -27.39 -6.15 12.17
CA PHE A 554 -27.07 -6.15 10.74
C PHE A 554 -27.14 -7.58 10.19
N PRO A 555 -28.26 -8.00 9.57
CA PRO A 555 -28.50 -9.42 9.28
C PRO A 555 -27.56 -9.99 8.22
N LYS A 556 -26.98 -9.13 7.38
CA LYS A 556 -26.10 -9.50 6.27
C LYS A 556 -25.05 -8.41 6.12
N VAL A 557 -23.78 -8.75 6.30
CA VAL A 557 -22.67 -7.78 6.19
C VAL A 557 -21.57 -8.30 5.28
N PHE A 558 -20.87 -7.38 4.63
CA PHE A 558 -19.63 -7.69 3.92
C PHE A 558 -18.59 -6.60 4.11
N GLU A 559 -17.32 -6.96 3.91
CA GLU A 559 -16.20 -6.04 3.97
C GLU A 559 -15.20 -6.36 2.86
N ILE A 560 -14.67 -5.31 2.22
CA ILE A 560 -13.50 -5.40 1.34
C ILE A 560 -12.38 -4.61 2.01
N GLY A 561 -11.36 -5.30 2.51
CA GLY A 561 -10.35 -4.65 3.34
C GLY A 561 -9.05 -5.44 3.50
N PRO A 562 -7.98 -4.80 4.02
CA PRO A 562 -6.69 -5.44 4.17
C PRO A 562 -6.71 -6.53 5.23
N VAL A 563 -6.02 -7.62 4.91
CA VAL A 563 -5.81 -8.79 5.74
C VAL A 563 -4.31 -9.02 5.86
N PHE A 564 -3.86 -9.32 7.08
CA PHE A 564 -2.45 -9.53 7.39
C PHE A 564 -2.18 -10.98 7.79
N ARG A 565 -1.06 -11.53 7.30
CA ARG A 565 -0.54 -12.86 7.60
C ARG A 565 0.93 -12.70 7.94
N SER A 566 1.33 -13.07 9.16
CA SER A 566 2.72 -12.88 9.60
C SER A 566 3.54 -14.16 9.57
N GLU A 567 2.97 -15.26 9.10
CA GLU A 567 3.68 -16.51 8.88
C GLU A 567 4.88 -16.28 7.93
N ASP A 568 6.06 -16.82 8.27
CA ASP A 568 7.26 -16.76 7.43
C ASP A 568 7.16 -17.70 6.22
N SER A 569 6.19 -17.42 5.35
CA SER A 569 5.89 -18.22 4.16
C SER A 569 6.27 -17.47 2.90
N PHE A 570 7.38 -17.86 2.28
CA PHE A 570 7.85 -17.30 1.01
C PHE A 570 7.54 -18.23 -0.17
N THR A 571 6.26 -18.32 -0.55
CA THR A 571 5.79 -19.15 -1.67
C THR A 571 5.19 -18.30 -2.80
N HIS A 572 4.87 -18.92 -3.94
CA HIS A 572 4.16 -18.27 -5.05
C HIS A 572 2.65 -18.03 -4.77
N ARG A 573 2.12 -18.56 -3.65
CA ARG A 573 0.69 -18.50 -3.27
C ARG A 573 0.42 -17.58 -2.08
N HIS A 574 1.45 -17.19 -1.33
CA HIS A 574 1.32 -16.44 -0.08
C HIS A 574 1.85 -15.01 -0.20
N MET A 575 1.18 -14.10 0.50
CA MET A 575 1.56 -12.70 0.75
C MET A 575 1.31 -12.39 2.22
N THR A 576 2.03 -11.41 2.76
CA THR A 576 1.88 -10.98 4.16
C THR A 576 0.81 -9.91 4.35
N GLU A 577 0.45 -9.22 3.28
CA GLU A 577 -0.68 -8.29 3.20
C GLU A 577 -1.41 -8.55 1.88
N PHE A 578 -2.72 -8.71 1.95
CA PHE A 578 -3.59 -8.92 0.79
C PHE A 578 -4.99 -8.36 1.04
N MET A 579 -5.84 -8.35 0.01
CA MET A 579 -7.21 -7.87 0.12
C MET A 579 -8.18 -9.03 0.37
N GLY A 580 -8.86 -9.00 1.51
CA GLY A 580 -9.96 -9.90 1.84
C GLY A 580 -11.28 -9.37 1.29
N LEU A 581 -12.10 -10.28 0.74
CA LEU A 581 -13.53 -10.07 0.53
C LEU A 581 -14.25 -10.98 1.53
N ASP A 582 -14.84 -10.39 2.54
CA ASP A 582 -15.45 -11.09 3.65
C ASP A 582 -16.95 -10.87 3.66
N MET A 583 -17.71 -11.91 4.01
CA MET A 583 -19.13 -11.78 4.30
C MET A 583 -19.52 -12.62 5.52
N GLU A 584 -20.60 -12.21 6.16
CA GLU A 584 -21.28 -12.97 7.21
C GLU A 584 -22.77 -12.66 7.15
N MET A 585 -23.63 -13.66 7.37
CA MET A 585 -25.08 -13.45 7.37
C MET A 585 -25.81 -14.38 8.35
N HIS A 586 -26.93 -13.90 8.86
CA HIS A 586 -27.94 -14.72 9.52
C HIS A 586 -28.50 -15.75 8.55
N PHE A 587 -28.86 -16.91 9.06
CA PHE A 587 -29.69 -17.89 8.36
C PHE A 587 -30.82 -18.34 9.28
N VAL A 588 -31.87 -18.95 8.72
CA VAL A 588 -33.05 -19.31 9.50
C VAL A 588 -32.94 -20.71 10.09
N GLU A 589 -32.63 -21.71 9.26
CA GLU A 589 -32.67 -23.12 9.65
C GLU A 589 -31.33 -23.84 9.40
N HIS A 590 -30.67 -23.56 8.26
CA HIS A 590 -29.49 -24.31 7.87
C HIS A 590 -28.41 -23.43 7.21
N TYR A 591 -27.15 -23.67 7.54
CA TYR A 591 -26.03 -22.90 6.98
C TYR A 591 -25.84 -23.07 5.46
N HIS A 592 -26.51 -24.04 4.85
CA HIS A 592 -26.56 -24.16 3.38
C HIS A 592 -27.27 -22.97 2.73
N GLU A 593 -28.13 -22.24 3.44
CA GLU A 593 -28.66 -20.95 2.97
C GLU A 593 -27.52 -19.96 2.64
N VAL A 594 -26.41 -20.03 3.38
CA VAL A 594 -25.22 -19.21 3.13
C VAL A 594 -24.36 -19.78 2.00
N LEU A 595 -24.26 -21.12 1.89
CA LEU A 595 -23.60 -21.75 0.74
C LEU A 595 -24.28 -21.39 -0.58
N ASP A 596 -25.61 -21.35 -0.61
CA ASP A 596 -26.39 -20.97 -1.79
C ASP A 596 -26.13 -19.51 -2.20
N VAL A 597 -25.96 -18.61 -1.24
CA VAL A 597 -25.57 -17.22 -1.50
C VAL A 597 -24.14 -17.14 -2.04
N LEU A 598 -23.20 -17.89 -1.44
CA LEU A 598 -21.80 -17.94 -1.88
C LEU A 598 -21.65 -18.49 -3.30
N ASP A 599 -22.31 -19.61 -3.63
CA ASP A 599 -22.33 -20.18 -4.99
C ASP A 599 -22.86 -19.16 -6.01
N ARG A 600 -24.01 -18.53 -5.73
CA ARG A 600 -24.58 -17.50 -6.59
C ARG A 600 -23.66 -16.29 -6.76
N CYS A 601 -22.99 -15.86 -5.69
CA CYS A 601 -22.05 -14.75 -5.71
C CYS A 601 -20.87 -15.02 -6.65
N PHE A 602 -20.20 -16.18 -6.51
CA PHE A 602 -19.07 -16.53 -7.37
C PHE A 602 -19.49 -16.72 -8.83
N ARG A 603 -20.61 -17.39 -9.09
CA ARG A 603 -21.13 -17.51 -10.47
C ARG A 603 -21.47 -16.16 -11.07
N TYR A 604 -22.04 -15.23 -10.28
CA TYR A 604 -22.28 -13.85 -10.72
C TYR A 604 -20.98 -13.16 -11.13
N ILE A 605 -19.94 -13.23 -10.29
CA ILE A 605 -18.63 -12.64 -10.56
C ILE A 605 -18.03 -13.24 -11.85
N PHE A 606 -18.03 -14.57 -12.00
CA PHE A 606 -17.44 -15.21 -13.16
C PHE A 606 -18.18 -14.86 -14.46
N ASN A 607 -19.52 -14.86 -14.44
CA ASN A 607 -20.32 -14.45 -15.59
C ASN A 607 -20.05 -12.98 -15.94
N ALA A 608 -20.11 -12.08 -14.97
CA ALA A 608 -19.87 -10.65 -15.17
C ALA A 608 -18.46 -10.34 -15.70
N LEU A 609 -17.43 -11.05 -15.22
CA LEU A 609 -16.07 -10.93 -15.75
C LEU A 609 -15.98 -11.35 -17.23
N ASN A 610 -16.57 -12.50 -17.58
CA ASN A 610 -16.56 -12.99 -18.96
C ASN A 610 -17.31 -12.05 -19.91
N ASP A 611 -18.41 -11.47 -19.45
CA ASP A 611 -19.26 -10.60 -20.26
C ASP A 611 -18.72 -9.16 -20.36
N ARG A 612 -18.24 -8.60 -19.24
CA ARG A 612 -17.90 -7.17 -19.11
C ARG A 612 -16.40 -6.87 -19.14
N CYS A 613 -15.52 -7.88 -19.09
CA CYS A 613 -14.05 -7.70 -19.06
C CYS A 613 -13.32 -8.52 -20.15
N SER A 614 -13.98 -8.82 -21.27
CA SER A 614 -13.43 -9.68 -22.34
C SER A 614 -12.16 -9.10 -22.98
N ALA A 615 -12.07 -7.77 -23.15
CA ALA A 615 -10.91 -7.09 -23.72
C ALA A 615 -9.69 -7.17 -22.78
N GLU A 616 -9.91 -7.05 -21.47
CA GLU A 616 -8.91 -7.23 -20.44
C GLU A 616 -8.43 -8.68 -20.37
N ILE A 617 -9.36 -9.65 -20.37
CA ILE A 617 -9.04 -11.09 -20.34
C ILE A 617 -8.15 -11.44 -21.53
N GLU A 618 -8.49 -10.97 -22.73
CA GLU A 618 -7.70 -11.21 -23.93
C GLU A 618 -6.32 -10.53 -23.87
N ALA A 619 -6.23 -9.33 -23.30
CA ALA A 619 -4.95 -8.67 -23.05
C ALA A 619 -4.03 -9.47 -22.13
N VAL A 620 -4.57 -10.16 -21.12
CA VAL A 620 -3.79 -11.08 -20.27
C VAL A 620 -3.44 -12.34 -21.04
N ARG A 621 -4.40 -12.95 -21.74
CA ARG A 621 -4.24 -14.22 -22.49
C ARG A 621 -3.14 -14.16 -23.54
N GLN A 622 -2.96 -13.01 -24.18
CA GLN A 622 -1.90 -12.79 -25.18
C GLN A 622 -0.49 -12.89 -24.59
N GLN A 623 -0.32 -12.55 -23.32
CA GLN A 623 0.96 -12.66 -22.63
C GLN A 623 1.09 -13.96 -21.82
N PHE A 624 0.00 -14.40 -21.21
CA PHE A 624 -0.09 -15.60 -20.39
C PHE A 624 -1.19 -16.47 -20.97
N PRO A 625 -0.90 -17.44 -21.85
CA PRO A 625 -1.94 -18.30 -22.39
C PRO A 625 -2.58 -19.15 -21.29
N PHE A 626 -3.90 -19.06 -21.14
CA PHE A 626 -4.69 -19.89 -20.22
C PHE A 626 -6.02 -20.28 -20.85
N ALA A 627 -6.53 -21.44 -20.45
CA ALA A 627 -7.88 -21.89 -20.81
C ALA A 627 -8.91 -21.17 -19.95
N ASN A 628 -10.09 -20.88 -20.52
CA ASN A 628 -11.22 -20.37 -19.74
C ASN A 628 -11.54 -21.35 -18.62
N MET A 629 -11.84 -20.83 -17.43
CA MET A 629 -12.21 -21.65 -16.30
C MET A 629 -13.51 -22.39 -16.59
N LEU A 630 -13.55 -23.69 -16.29
CA LEU A 630 -14.77 -24.48 -16.37
C LEU A 630 -15.59 -24.29 -15.10
N TYR A 631 -16.85 -23.91 -15.23
CA TYR A 631 -17.78 -23.84 -14.10
C TYR A 631 -19.22 -23.91 -14.63
N ASN A 632 -20.14 -24.30 -13.75
CA ASN A 632 -21.56 -24.27 -14.05
C ASN A 632 -22.05 -22.81 -14.02
N LYS A 633 -22.49 -22.28 -15.16
CA LYS A 633 -22.98 -20.88 -15.25
C LYS A 633 -24.36 -20.70 -14.63
N ASP A 634 -25.27 -21.60 -14.99
CA ASP A 634 -26.71 -21.45 -14.76
C ASP A 634 -27.27 -22.44 -13.72
N SER A 635 -26.41 -23.32 -13.18
CA SER A 635 -26.79 -24.29 -12.15
C SER A 635 -25.83 -24.21 -10.97
N PRO A 636 -26.24 -24.66 -9.77
CA PRO A 636 -25.36 -24.71 -8.62
C PRO A 636 -24.05 -25.46 -8.89
N CYS A 637 -22.98 -25.04 -8.23
CA CYS A 637 -21.73 -25.78 -8.23
C CYS A 637 -21.88 -27.16 -7.56
N LYS A 638 -20.87 -28.01 -7.74
CA LYS A 638 -20.84 -29.32 -7.07
C LYS A 638 -20.40 -29.13 -5.62
N ILE A 639 -21.16 -29.73 -4.71
CA ILE A 639 -20.83 -29.81 -3.29
C ILE A 639 -20.51 -31.27 -2.97
N PHE A 640 -19.36 -31.50 -2.35
CA PHE A 640 -18.95 -32.80 -1.82
C PHE A 640 -18.83 -32.68 -0.32
N THR A 641 -19.25 -33.68 0.45
CA THR A 641 -18.78 -33.79 1.83
C THR A 641 -17.29 -34.10 1.84
N PHE A 642 -16.59 -33.76 2.92
CA PHE A 642 -15.16 -34.05 3.08
C PHE A 642 -14.89 -35.54 2.92
N LYS A 643 -15.76 -36.37 3.49
CA LYS A 643 -15.70 -37.83 3.33
C LYS A 643 -15.77 -38.24 1.86
N GLU A 644 -16.71 -37.71 1.08
CA GLU A 644 -16.82 -38.00 -0.37
C GLU A 644 -15.59 -37.50 -1.14
N ALA A 645 -15.00 -36.36 -0.75
CA ALA A 645 -13.77 -35.84 -1.34
C ALA A 645 -12.57 -36.78 -1.07
N ILE A 646 -12.44 -37.30 0.15
CA ILE A 646 -11.43 -38.31 0.50
C ILE A 646 -11.70 -39.63 -0.24
N ASP A 647 -12.96 -40.05 -0.38
CA ASP A 647 -13.31 -41.25 -1.15
C ASP A 647 -12.90 -41.11 -2.62
N LEU A 648 -13.10 -39.94 -3.23
CA LEU A 648 -12.61 -39.63 -4.58
C LEU A 648 -11.08 -39.69 -4.67
N LEU A 649 -10.38 -39.12 -3.69
CA LEU A 649 -8.91 -39.17 -3.64
C LEU A 649 -8.39 -40.62 -3.52
N ARG A 650 -8.99 -41.43 -2.64
CA ARG A 650 -8.59 -42.83 -2.45
C ARG A 650 -8.82 -43.68 -3.69
N THR A 651 -9.93 -43.45 -4.39
CA THR A 651 -10.36 -44.29 -5.52
C THR A 651 -9.75 -43.87 -6.85
N GLU A 652 -9.75 -42.57 -7.16
CA GLU A 652 -9.34 -42.03 -8.46
C GLU A 652 -7.95 -41.38 -8.42
N GLY A 653 -7.51 -40.92 -7.24
CA GLY A 653 -6.23 -40.23 -7.05
C GLY A 653 -5.01 -41.02 -7.50
N PRO A 654 -4.88 -42.33 -7.20
CA PRO A 654 -3.74 -43.12 -7.66
C PRO A 654 -3.58 -43.14 -9.18
N ALA A 655 -4.67 -43.13 -9.94
CA ALA A 655 -4.64 -43.13 -11.40
C ALA A 655 -4.21 -41.76 -11.94
N VAL A 656 -4.78 -40.67 -11.42
CA VAL A 656 -4.39 -39.30 -11.78
C VAL A 656 -2.91 -39.03 -11.46
N ALA A 657 -2.45 -39.46 -10.29
CA ALA A 657 -1.05 -39.34 -9.90
C ALA A 657 -0.11 -40.13 -10.82
N THR A 658 -0.50 -41.35 -11.24
CA THR A 658 0.27 -42.14 -12.23
C THR A 658 0.46 -41.40 -13.55
N GLU A 659 -0.58 -40.75 -14.06
CA GLU A 659 -0.47 -39.95 -15.29
C GLU A 659 0.44 -38.72 -15.10
N GLN A 660 0.35 -38.04 -13.96
CA GLN A 660 1.23 -36.91 -13.64
C GLN A 660 2.70 -37.33 -13.57
N ILE A 661 2.99 -38.47 -12.93
CA ILE A 661 4.33 -39.07 -12.87
C ILE A 661 4.84 -39.34 -14.29
N ALA A 662 4.04 -40.02 -15.12
CA ALA A 662 4.43 -40.31 -16.50
C ALA A 662 4.71 -39.04 -17.33
N ASN A 663 3.98 -37.96 -17.09
CA ASN A 663 4.25 -36.67 -17.73
C ASN A 663 5.59 -36.07 -17.28
N TYR A 664 5.91 -36.10 -15.98
CA TYR A 664 7.21 -35.63 -15.47
C TYR A 664 8.37 -36.45 -16.02
N GLU A 665 8.25 -37.78 -16.06
CA GLU A 665 9.25 -38.66 -16.65
C GLU A 665 9.45 -38.37 -18.14
N LYS A 666 8.36 -38.15 -18.89
CA LYS A 666 8.42 -37.76 -20.30
C LYS A 666 9.17 -36.44 -20.48
N LEU A 667 8.79 -35.39 -19.73
CA LEU A 667 9.46 -34.09 -19.75
C LEU A 667 10.94 -34.21 -19.39
N ALA A 668 11.29 -35.03 -18.40
CA ALA A 668 12.66 -35.26 -17.96
C ALA A 668 13.51 -35.92 -19.07
N ASN A 669 12.89 -36.81 -19.85
CA ASN A 669 13.54 -37.47 -20.99
C ASN A 669 13.68 -36.56 -22.22
N GLU A 670 12.75 -35.62 -22.41
CA GLU A 670 12.74 -34.70 -23.56
C GLU A 670 13.63 -33.47 -23.36
N THR A 671 13.86 -33.03 -22.12
CA THR A 671 14.67 -31.84 -21.86
C THR A 671 16.17 -32.07 -22.09
N THR A 672 16.81 -31.11 -22.77
CA THR A 672 18.26 -31.09 -22.99
C THR A 672 19.02 -30.45 -21.83
N ASP A 673 18.33 -29.75 -20.93
CA ASP A 673 18.91 -29.11 -19.75
C ASP A 673 19.12 -30.14 -18.63
N ALA A 674 20.36 -30.27 -18.17
CA ALA A 674 20.73 -31.26 -17.16
C ALA A 674 20.17 -30.92 -15.76
N GLU A 675 20.06 -29.64 -15.40
CA GLU A 675 19.51 -29.22 -14.11
C GLU A 675 18.00 -29.45 -14.08
N GLU A 676 17.29 -29.06 -15.16
CA GLU A 676 15.85 -29.29 -15.27
C GLU A 676 15.51 -30.78 -15.33
N ARG A 677 16.34 -31.60 -16.01
CA ARG A 677 16.16 -33.06 -16.02
C ARG A 677 16.24 -33.65 -14.61
N THR A 678 17.26 -33.29 -13.83
CA THR A 678 17.39 -33.77 -12.44
C THR A 678 16.18 -33.34 -11.61
N ARG A 679 15.80 -32.07 -11.70
CA ARG A 679 14.62 -31.54 -11.01
C ARG A 679 13.33 -32.28 -11.36
N LEU A 680 13.10 -32.60 -12.63
CA LEU A 680 11.90 -33.32 -13.07
C LEU A 680 11.86 -34.76 -12.55
N TRP A 681 13.01 -35.44 -12.49
CA TRP A 681 13.11 -36.77 -11.86
C TRP A 681 12.83 -36.71 -10.36
N ASP A 682 13.37 -35.73 -9.63
CA ASP A 682 13.08 -35.54 -8.21
C ASP A 682 11.58 -35.28 -7.96
N VAL A 683 10.94 -34.53 -8.86
CA VAL A 683 9.49 -34.27 -8.80
C VAL A 683 8.70 -35.56 -9.07
N ALA A 684 9.11 -36.36 -10.05
CA ALA A 684 8.49 -37.66 -10.35
C ALA A 684 8.61 -38.62 -9.17
N GLU A 685 9.78 -38.73 -8.54
CA GLU A 685 10.02 -39.57 -7.36
C GLU A 685 9.14 -39.16 -6.18
N LYS A 686 9.12 -37.85 -5.84
CA LYS A 686 8.24 -37.31 -4.79
C LYS A 686 6.75 -37.51 -5.09
N ALA A 687 6.37 -37.54 -6.37
CA ALA A 687 5.00 -37.83 -6.79
C ALA A 687 4.68 -39.33 -6.65
N MET A 688 5.64 -40.23 -6.90
CA MET A 688 5.49 -41.67 -6.66
C MET A 688 5.30 -41.98 -5.17
N GLU A 689 6.11 -41.38 -4.30
CA GLU A 689 5.96 -41.50 -2.84
C GLU A 689 4.59 -41.01 -2.38
N HIS A 690 4.18 -39.83 -2.85
CA HIS A 690 2.88 -39.27 -2.50
C HIS A 690 1.72 -40.15 -2.99
N ARG A 691 1.81 -40.68 -4.22
CA ARG A 691 0.82 -41.60 -4.79
C ARG A 691 0.58 -42.81 -3.89
N ALA A 692 1.63 -43.36 -3.27
CA ALA A 692 1.50 -44.52 -2.38
C ALA A 692 0.61 -44.23 -1.16
N THR A 693 0.49 -42.96 -0.74
CA THR A 693 -0.30 -42.55 0.42
C THR A 693 -1.78 -42.32 0.11
N LEU A 694 -2.16 -42.11 -1.16
CA LEU A 694 -3.50 -41.64 -1.54
C LEU A 694 -4.61 -42.65 -1.18
N ALA A 695 -4.38 -43.94 -1.40
CA ALA A 695 -5.37 -44.98 -1.17
C ALA A 695 -5.74 -45.17 0.32
N GLU A 696 -4.87 -44.75 1.23
CA GLU A 696 -5.02 -44.93 2.68
C GLU A 696 -5.29 -43.60 3.40
N LYS A 697 -5.52 -42.51 2.67
CA LYS A 697 -5.72 -41.15 3.23
C LYS A 697 -6.78 -41.12 4.31
N PRO A 698 -6.47 -40.79 5.58
CA PRO A 698 -7.44 -40.84 6.67
C PRO A 698 -8.57 -39.80 6.52
N TYR A 699 -9.75 -40.11 7.07
CA TYR A 699 -10.95 -39.27 6.94
C TYR A 699 -10.97 -38.04 7.87
N LEU A 700 -10.15 -38.03 8.92
CA LEU A 700 -10.16 -37.00 9.97
C LEU A 700 -8.89 -36.13 9.98
N GLU A 701 -8.01 -36.31 8.99
CA GLU A 701 -6.85 -35.44 8.79
C GLU A 701 -7.12 -34.43 7.68
N ASP A 702 -6.36 -33.34 7.69
CA ASP A 702 -6.49 -32.28 6.69
C ASP A 702 -5.98 -32.72 5.31
N VAL A 703 -6.46 -32.05 4.26
CA VAL A 703 -6.08 -32.31 2.87
C VAL A 703 -4.81 -31.52 2.57
N SER A 704 -3.73 -32.20 2.20
CA SER A 704 -2.49 -31.49 1.83
C SER A 704 -2.67 -30.76 0.50
N THR A 705 -1.87 -29.71 0.25
CA THR A 705 -1.88 -29.00 -1.05
C THR A 705 -1.70 -29.91 -2.27
N LYS A 706 -0.95 -31.01 -2.13
CA LYS A 706 -0.80 -31.98 -3.23
C LYS A 706 -2.10 -32.76 -3.47
N ASP A 707 -2.78 -33.16 -2.40
CA ASP A 707 -4.08 -33.83 -2.45
C ASP A 707 -5.14 -32.90 -3.05
N GLU A 708 -5.18 -31.61 -2.67
CA GLU A 708 -6.11 -30.61 -3.24
C GLU A 708 -6.02 -30.54 -4.77
N LYS A 709 -4.78 -30.50 -5.30
CA LYS A 709 -4.52 -30.43 -6.74
C LYS A 709 -4.96 -31.69 -7.46
N ILE A 710 -4.69 -32.86 -6.89
CA ILE A 710 -5.14 -34.15 -7.45
C ILE A 710 -6.67 -34.21 -7.44
N LEU A 711 -7.31 -33.83 -6.33
CA LEU A 711 -8.76 -33.78 -6.21
C LEU A 711 -9.37 -32.82 -7.23
N GLY A 712 -8.79 -31.64 -7.42
CA GLY A 712 -9.25 -30.68 -8.43
C GLY A 712 -9.21 -31.25 -9.84
N GLU A 713 -8.16 -32.00 -10.19
CA GLU A 713 -8.05 -32.67 -11.49
C GLU A 713 -9.07 -33.80 -11.64
N ILE A 714 -9.33 -34.59 -10.59
CA ILE A 714 -10.41 -35.59 -10.57
C ILE A 714 -11.76 -34.91 -10.82
N VAL A 715 -12.03 -33.81 -10.10
CA VAL A 715 -13.30 -33.09 -10.19
C VAL A 715 -13.50 -32.50 -11.58
N LYS A 716 -12.45 -31.90 -12.14
CA LYS A 716 -12.45 -31.38 -13.51
C LYS A 716 -12.79 -32.45 -14.54
N ARG A 717 -12.15 -33.62 -14.48
CA ARG A 717 -12.37 -34.72 -15.43
C ARG A 717 -13.77 -35.32 -15.31
N LYS A 718 -14.20 -35.62 -14.08
CA LYS A 718 -15.43 -36.38 -13.81
C LYS A 718 -16.69 -35.51 -13.86
N TYR A 719 -16.60 -34.26 -13.39
CA TYR A 719 -17.74 -33.37 -13.25
C TYR A 719 -17.68 -32.13 -14.15
N GLN A 720 -16.63 -31.99 -14.98
CA GLN A 720 -16.49 -30.90 -15.95
C GLN A 720 -16.58 -29.50 -15.32
N THR A 721 -16.07 -29.35 -14.10
CA THR A 721 -16.05 -28.09 -13.36
C THR A 721 -14.71 -27.92 -12.64
N GLU A 722 -14.22 -26.69 -12.59
CA GLU A 722 -13.05 -26.25 -11.83
C GLU A 722 -13.47 -25.39 -10.62
N PHE A 723 -14.78 -25.20 -10.39
CA PHE A 723 -15.36 -24.51 -9.25
C PHE A 723 -16.31 -25.46 -8.50
N TYR A 724 -16.02 -25.73 -7.23
CA TYR A 724 -16.75 -26.66 -6.38
C TYR A 724 -16.55 -26.33 -4.90
N ILE A 725 -17.38 -26.91 -4.05
CA ILE A 725 -17.36 -26.75 -2.59
C ILE A 725 -17.09 -28.11 -1.96
N ILE A 726 -16.23 -28.13 -0.94
CA ILE A 726 -16.14 -29.24 0.00
C ILE A 726 -16.82 -28.79 1.29
N ASP A 727 -17.70 -29.60 1.84
CA ASP A 727 -18.50 -29.34 3.04
C ASP A 727 -18.20 -30.40 4.11
N LYS A 728 -18.61 -30.18 5.36
CA LYS A 728 -18.48 -31.16 6.45
C LYS A 728 -17.04 -31.56 6.76
N PHE A 729 -16.16 -30.59 7.00
CA PHE A 729 -14.77 -30.89 7.39
C PHE A 729 -14.65 -31.42 8.83
N PRO A 730 -13.57 -32.17 9.15
CA PRO A 730 -13.30 -32.62 10.52
C PRO A 730 -13.23 -31.45 11.50
N ALA A 731 -13.90 -31.56 12.65
CA ALA A 731 -13.96 -30.48 13.65
C ALA A 731 -12.57 -30.17 14.26
N ALA A 732 -11.69 -31.17 14.32
CA ALA A 732 -10.36 -31.05 14.90
C ALA A 732 -9.49 -30.00 14.17
N VAL A 733 -9.60 -29.93 12.83
CA VAL A 733 -8.77 -29.05 11.98
C VAL A 733 -9.35 -27.65 11.83
N ARG A 734 -10.54 -27.38 12.38
CA ARG A 734 -11.23 -26.10 12.24
C ARG A 734 -11.05 -25.18 13.45
N PRO A 735 -11.22 -23.85 13.30
CA PRO A 735 -11.12 -22.90 14.41
C PRO A 735 -12.18 -23.15 15.50
N PHE A 736 -11.92 -22.68 16.72
CA PHE A 736 -12.80 -22.90 17.89
C PHE A 736 -14.23 -22.37 17.74
N TYR A 737 -14.42 -21.34 16.90
CA TYR A 737 -15.73 -20.72 16.66
C TYR A 737 -16.61 -21.51 15.67
N THR A 738 -16.13 -22.66 15.17
CA THR A 738 -16.82 -23.48 14.17
C THR A 738 -17.88 -24.36 14.84
N MET A 739 -19.12 -24.31 14.34
CA MET A 739 -20.19 -25.15 14.85
C MET A 739 -19.94 -26.65 14.56
N PRO A 740 -19.93 -27.54 15.57
CA PRO A 740 -19.90 -28.99 15.36
C PRO A 740 -21.13 -29.49 14.60
N ASP A 741 -20.99 -30.59 13.85
CA ASP A 741 -22.14 -31.24 13.22
C ASP A 741 -23.04 -31.87 14.29
N PRO A 742 -24.38 -31.67 14.23
CA PRO A 742 -25.29 -32.17 15.25
C PRO A 742 -25.42 -33.71 15.31
N ASN A 743 -25.12 -34.41 14.21
CA ASN A 743 -25.24 -35.86 14.11
C ASN A 743 -23.93 -36.58 14.46
N ASN A 744 -22.78 -35.95 14.21
CA ASN A 744 -21.48 -36.49 14.60
C ASN A 744 -20.47 -35.35 14.90
N PRO A 745 -20.09 -35.15 16.17
CA PRO A 745 -19.21 -34.05 16.58
C PRO A 745 -17.75 -34.17 16.10
N GLU A 746 -17.35 -35.30 15.50
CA GLU A 746 -16.06 -35.41 14.79
C GLU A 746 -16.02 -34.53 13.53
N TRP A 747 -17.20 -34.17 12.99
CA TRP A 747 -17.37 -33.28 11.85
C TRP A 747 -17.89 -31.92 12.29
N SER A 748 -17.83 -30.96 11.38
CA SER A 748 -18.26 -29.59 11.62
C SER A 748 -19.10 -29.05 10.47
N ASN A 749 -19.91 -28.04 10.75
CA ASN A 749 -20.65 -27.28 9.73
C ASN A 749 -19.71 -26.23 9.09
N SER A 750 -18.63 -26.70 8.49
CA SER A 750 -17.64 -25.89 7.80
C SER A 750 -17.40 -26.38 6.38
N TYR A 751 -16.92 -25.46 5.54
CA TYR A 751 -16.81 -25.67 4.11
C TYR A 751 -15.66 -24.84 3.55
N ASP A 752 -15.04 -25.36 2.50
CA ASP A 752 -14.07 -24.64 1.70
C ASP A 752 -14.51 -24.63 0.24
N ILE A 753 -14.26 -23.50 -0.44
CA ILE A 753 -14.55 -23.31 -1.85
C ILE A 753 -13.25 -23.39 -2.64
N PHE A 754 -13.27 -24.15 -3.73
CA PHE A 754 -12.10 -24.42 -4.56
C PHE A 754 -12.26 -23.83 -5.94
N MET A 755 -11.16 -23.28 -6.46
CA MET A 755 -10.99 -22.89 -7.86
C MET A 755 -9.74 -23.56 -8.43
N ARG A 756 -9.88 -24.31 -9.54
CA ARG A 756 -8.78 -25.05 -10.20
C ARG A 756 -7.97 -25.95 -9.24
N GLY A 757 -8.65 -26.61 -8.30
CA GLY A 757 -8.01 -27.49 -7.32
C GLY A 757 -7.20 -26.76 -6.25
N GLU A 758 -7.45 -25.47 -6.06
CA GLU A 758 -6.85 -24.69 -4.98
C GLU A 758 -7.96 -24.01 -4.16
N GLU A 759 -7.83 -24.09 -2.83
CA GLU A 759 -8.74 -23.39 -1.91
C GLU A 759 -8.70 -21.88 -2.18
N ILE A 760 -9.86 -21.22 -2.21
CA ILE A 760 -9.96 -19.75 -2.31
C ILE A 760 -10.67 -19.12 -1.10
N MET A 761 -11.53 -19.87 -0.45
CA MET A 761 -12.33 -19.40 0.68
C MET A 761 -12.47 -20.55 1.67
N SER A 762 -12.32 -20.21 2.95
CA SER A 762 -12.78 -21.04 4.06
C SER A 762 -13.93 -20.35 4.78
N GLY A 763 -14.96 -21.12 5.13
CA GLY A 763 -16.16 -20.64 5.78
C GLY A 763 -16.79 -21.67 6.71
N ALA A 764 -17.69 -21.21 7.58
CA ALA A 764 -18.40 -22.08 8.50
C ALA A 764 -19.65 -21.41 9.07
N GLN A 765 -20.56 -22.26 9.55
CA GLN A 765 -21.48 -21.85 10.61
C GLN A 765 -20.71 -21.53 11.87
N ARG A 766 -21.05 -20.40 12.49
CA ARG A 766 -20.45 -19.96 13.74
C ARG A 766 -21.27 -20.43 14.93
N ILE A 767 -20.58 -20.58 16.06
CA ILE A 767 -21.24 -20.82 17.34
C ILE A 767 -21.84 -19.50 17.82
N HIS A 768 -23.17 -19.46 17.90
CA HIS A 768 -23.92 -18.32 18.45
C HIS A 768 -24.25 -18.50 19.93
N ASP A 769 -24.12 -19.72 20.48
CA ASP A 769 -24.31 -19.99 21.90
C ASP A 769 -23.02 -19.67 22.69
N PRO A 770 -23.05 -18.70 23.63
CA PRO A 770 -21.85 -18.23 24.31
C PRO A 770 -21.22 -19.30 25.21
N GLU A 771 -22.01 -20.20 25.80
CA GLU A 771 -21.50 -21.26 26.68
C GLU A 771 -20.70 -22.30 25.88
N LEU A 772 -21.25 -22.75 24.74
CA LEU A 772 -20.57 -23.64 23.81
C LEU A 772 -19.32 -22.99 23.20
N LEU A 773 -19.38 -21.70 22.84
CA LEU A 773 -18.26 -20.96 22.29
C LEU A 773 -17.08 -20.92 23.28
N VAL A 774 -17.35 -20.58 24.55
CA VAL A 774 -16.34 -20.54 25.61
C VAL A 774 -15.81 -21.94 25.92
N LYS A 775 -16.66 -22.97 25.88
CA LYS A 775 -16.26 -24.36 26.06
C LYS A 775 -15.25 -24.79 24.99
N LEU A 776 -15.58 -24.61 23.71
CA LEU A 776 -14.73 -25.02 22.60
C LEU A 776 -13.45 -24.18 22.50
N ALA A 777 -13.50 -22.91 22.85
CA ALA A 777 -12.29 -22.09 23.00
C ALA A 777 -11.32 -22.68 24.03
N LYS A 778 -11.83 -23.07 25.21
CA LYS A 778 -11.02 -23.71 26.26
C LYS A 778 -10.44 -25.06 25.82
N GLU A 779 -11.21 -25.88 25.11
CA GLU A 779 -10.74 -27.17 24.58
C GLU A 779 -9.60 -27.02 23.57
N LYS A 780 -9.54 -25.89 22.84
CA LYS A 780 -8.43 -25.53 21.94
C LYS A 780 -7.35 -24.67 22.61
N GLU A 781 -7.36 -24.57 23.94
CA GLU A 781 -6.40 -23.78 24.73
C GLU A 781 -6.36 -22.27 24.36
N MET A 782 -7.52 -21.74 23.92
CA MET A 782 -7.69 -20.35 23.52
C MET A 782 -8.44 -19.55 24.57
N VAL A 783 -8.08 -18.27 24.71
CA VAL A 783 -8.83 -17.29 25.52
C VAL A 783 -9.48 -16.31 24.56
N PRO A 784 -10.80 -16.41 24.30
CA PRO A 784 -11.49 -15.52 23.39
C PRO A 784 -11.56 -14.11 24.00
N ASP A 785 -11.61 -13.09 23.13
CA ASP A 785 -11.78 -11.70 23.56
C ASP A 785 -13.12 -11.54 24.31
N GLN A 786 -13.10 -10.84 25.44
CA GLN A 786 -14.28 -10.69 26.29
C GLN A 786 -15.41 -9.94 25.58
N TYR A 787 -15.10 -8.88 24.82
CA TYR A 787 -16.12 -8.13 24.08
C TYR A 787 -16.74 -8.97 22.97
N TYR A 788 -15.93 -9.82 22.33
CA TYR A 788 -16.42 -10.79 21.37
C TYR A 788 -17.40 -11.78 22.03
N THR A 789 -17.02 -12.45 23.12
CA THR A 789 -17.93 -13.40 23.80
C THR A 789 -19.17 -12.73 24.37
N ASP A 790 -19.03 -11.53 24.94
CA ASP A 790 -20.14 -10.78 25.52
C ASP A 790 -21.18 -10.40 24.46
N SER A 791 -20.74 -10.14 23.22
CA SER A 791 -21.65 -9.82 22.12
C SER A 791 -22.70 -10.90 21.87
N PHE A 792 -22.35 -12.18 22.07
CA PHE A 792 -23.29 -13.29 21.91
C PHE A 792 -24.22 -13.50 23.11
N SER A 793 -23.81 -13.04 24.30
CA SER A 793 -24.60 -13.20 25.53
C SER A 793 -25.85 -12.32 25.59
N MET A 794 -25.92 -11.29 24.74
CA MET A 794 -27.04 -10.34 24.66
C MET A 794 -28.10 -10.74 23.63
N GLY A 795 -28.09 -12.00 23.21
CA GLY A 795 -28.98 -12.53 22.17
C GLY A 795 -28.25 -12.60 20.82
N ALA A 796 -28.05 -13.81 20.33
CA ALA A 796 -27.31 -14.06 19.09
C ALA A 796 -28.14 -14.85 18.09
N PHE A 797 -28.16 -14.39 16.83
CA PHE A 797 -28.76 -15.13 15.73
C PHE A 797 -27.83 -16.24 15.24
N PRO A 798 -28.35 -17.39 14.77
CA PRO A 798 -27.58 -18.33 13.97
C PRO A 798 -27.03 -17.67 12.71
N HIS A 799 -25.74 -17.86 12.44
CA HIS A 799 -25.07 -17.19 11.33
C HIS A 799 -23.89 -18.00 10.78
N ALA A 800 -23.55 -17.74 9.53
CA ALA A 800 -22.42 -18.32 8.85
C ALA A 800 -21.82 -17.32 7.86
N GLY A 801 -20.59 -17.59 7.42
CA GLY A 801 -19.90 -16.75 6.47
C GLY A 801 -18.56 -17.32 6.07
N GLY A 802 -17.82 -16.52 5.31
CA GLY A 802 -16.52 -16.89 4.76
C GLY A 802 -15.72 -15.66 4.34
N GLY A 803 -14.43 -15.86 4.12
CA GLY A 803 -13.51 -14.85 3.61
C GLY A 803 -12.73 -15.38 2.42
N VAL A 804 -12.55 -14.56 1.39
CA VAL A 804 -11.79 -14.91 0.18
C VAL A 804 -10.67 -13.92 -0.08
N GLY A 805 -9.50 -14.41 -0.49
CA GLY A 805 -8.40 -13.56 -0.95
C GLY A 805 -8.62 -13.08 -2.39
N LEU A 806 -8.77 -11.78 -2.58
CA LEU A 806 -9.00 -11.15 -3.89
C LEU A 806 -7.93 -11.54 -4.91
N GLU A 807 -6.65 -11.40 -4.55
CA GLU A 807 -5.53 -11.66 -5.44
C GLU A 807 -5.47 -13.13 -5.85
N ARG A 808 -5.91 -14.04 -4.98
CA ARG A 808 -5.96 -15.48 -5.23
C ARG A 808 -7.07 -15.84 -6.20
N VAL A 809 -8.27 -15.24 -6.07
CA VAL A 809 -9.36 -15.40 -7.05
C VAL A 809 -8.93 -14.95 -8.44
N VAL A 810 -8.32 -13.75 -8.53
CA VAL A 810 -7.85 -13.22 -9.83
C VAL A 810 -6.75 -14.11 -10.42
N MET A 811 -5.82 -14.59 -9.57
CA MET A 811 -4.73 -15.47 -10.00
C MET A 811 -5.28 -16.75 -10.62
N LEU A 812 -6.20 -17.43 -9.95
CA LEU A 812 -6.76 -18.70 -10.39
C LEU A 812 -7.73 -18.54 -11.57
N PHE A 813 -8.54 -17.48 -11.58
CA PHE A 813 -9.41 -17.15 -12.72
C PHE A 813 -8.60 -16.97 -14.02
N LEU A 814 -7.47 -16.27 -13.94
CA LEU A 814 -6.57 -15.98 -15.06
C LEU A 814 -5.47 -17.05 -15.27
N GLY A 815 -5.47 -18.14 -14.51
CA GLY A 815 -4.47 -19.21 -14.63
C GLY A 815 -3.02 -18.72 -14.45
N LEU A 816 -2.79 -17.73 -13.59
CA LEU A 816 -1.47 -17.18 -13.32
C LEU A 816 -0.71 -18.03 -12.29
N ASP A 817 0.60 -18.09 -12.41
CA ASP A 817 1.54 -18.93 -11.65
C ASP A 817 1.98 -18.33 -10.31
N ASN A 818 1.73 -17.04 -10.06
CA ASN A 818 2.23 -16.34 -8.88
C ASN A 818 1.30 -15.21 -8.44
N ILE A 819 0.90 -15.22 -7.17
CA ILE A 819 -0.01 -14.24 -6.56
C ILE A 819 0.54 -12.81 -6.62
N ARG A 820 1.87 -12.64 -6.68
CA ARG A 820 2.51 -11.32 -6.81
C ARG A 820 2.18 -10.63 -8.13
N ARG A 821 1.73 -11.37 -9.15
CA ARG A 821 1.28 -10.78 -10.42
C ARG A 821 -0.05 -10.05 -10.25
N THR A 822 -0.90 -10.57 -9.37
CA THR A 822 -2.24 -10.04 -9.10
C THR A 822 -2.27 -9.08 -7.92
N SER A 823 -1.19 -8.88 -7.16
CA SER A 823 -1.07 -7.75 -6.23
C SER A 823 -0.36 -6.56 -6.87
N LEU A 824 -0.91 -5.36 -6.73
CA LEU A 824 -0.38 -4.15 -7.37
C LEU A 824 1.04 -3.84 -6.84
N PHE A 825 1.18 -3.87 -5.52
CA PHE A 825 2.44 -3.70 -4.78
C PHE A 825 2.56 -4.82 -3.75
N PRO A 826 3.08 -6.00 -4.15
CA PRO A 826 3.08 -7.17 -3.27
C PRO A 826 3.87 -6.94 -1.98
N ARG A 827 3.40 -7.55 -0.90
CA ARG A 827 4.09 -7.65 0.38
C ARG A 827 4.30 -9.12 0.72
N ASP A 828 5.54 -9.47 1.05
CA ASP A 828 5.94 -10.80 1.48
C ASP A 828 7.10 -10.67 2.49
N PRO A 829 7.57 -11.76 3.13
CA PRO A 829 8.62 -11.66 4.15
C PRO A 829 9.92 -10.99 3.67
N LYS A 830 10.17 -10.95 2.35
CA LYS A 830 11.39 -10.39 1.73
C LYS A 830 11.11 -9.10 0.96
N ARG A 831 9.86 -8.63 0.87
CA ARG A 831 9.46 -7.45 0.08
C ARG A 831 8.57 -6.49 0.87
N LEU A 832 9.13 -5.32 1.17
CA LEU A 832 8.42 -4.16 1.74
C LEU A 832 8.39 -2.95 0.79
N THR A 833 9.09 -3.02 -0.34
CA THR A 833 9.18 -1.95 -1.35
C THR A 833 9.04 -2.50 -2.77
N PRO A 834 8.63 -1.70 -3.76
CA PRO A 834 8.03 -0.35 -3.63
C PRO A 834 6.69 -0.36 -2.90
#